data_AF-A0A3M8CMC0-F1
#
_entry.id   AF-A0A3M8CMC0-F1
#
_cell.length_a   1.000
_cell.length_b   1.000
_cell.length_c   1.000
_cell.angle_alpha   90.00
_cell.angle_beta   90.00
_cell.angle_gamma   90.00
#
_symmetry.space_group_name_H-M   'P 1'
#
loop_
_entity.id
_entity.type
_entity.pdbx_description
1 polymer ?
#
loop_
_entity_poly.entity_id
_entity_poly.type
_entity_poly.pdbx_seq_one_letter_code
_entity_poly.pdbx_strand_id
1 'polypeptide(L)'
;MVNSLQVGSPIDRRFFGIQIQELSNMRPLGFGTLRVGTTWRQLEAQKGRFDFREVDAYVAFAEQEKLDVIMQLGQPPNWATGGISSSPYGDLFNSIPPHNIQDWRNYVAALGQRYKGKIRYYEVWNEPNLSGFYSGTLAKLVELTMEAYKVLKAIDPQIQVISPTYTTEDGVAGMGDFLRAGGKDWIDIVGIHLYSYPKPPEAMLDLARKYRQVITQAGAGALPVWNTESSWNSFYYKGVLYGSDENDYSVQMPDDLAISYIHRMFLCNWIAGMERAVFYGMDQPWSRIRLLDLNRLPNVAVTGQSYQRMVEWLTGAAMHQYTFSTQGIHTLSLTYADGRSGYILWMDDDRTAQLSLPPELAMSQMQTADGKQVPAAQTITVTSMPLYLKSYDDHRALPEIFPQSKTRTELLYNGDFSLRISDTSFPVGWDTGGLSISKYMGADAPPNQTTLTLTPSVQFQQMVQRLRKPLAKGNLYTMSITYKLPTAPAAGKWTMGLDVGAMGTPLHDQAFLEMPVQDTFQTREVTFYYAPEDPDPSPDLRLSIVNMAPTGTKQPLYISRISLTQVSDRGHVLPHTTNILYSPVLPTSGSYSKHDQIYFTDANLIATEGLGWVCLSSGTFGALSGVTGSLTNGSYVLTVNKANSLRVGDYVKIGNDSQIYLIAYQESPTRYELGSTARTTQQNQPVSYVPPVFLPLAKPVQPVLPAPAALTATRSPFVYKNAQASPVDVLVAKGAVSLIEWSRNGSTWYDTGQTSGIISLSAGDSVRITYSSAPRLTVVPR
;
A
#
# COMPACT_ATOMS: atom_id res chain seq x y z
N MET A 1 -8.98 32.44 2.83
CA MET A 1 -7.81 32.87 2.03
C MET A 1 -7.46 31.76 1.06
N VAL A 2 -7.34 32.12 -0.21
CA VAL A 2 -6.95 31.25 -1.34
C VAL A 2 -5.51 30.79 -1.11
N ASN A 3 -5.28 29.49 -0.93
CA ASN A 3 -3.94 28.92 -0.95
C ASN A 3 -3.78 28.09 -2.22
N SER A 4 -3.00 28.66 -3.13
CA SER A 4 -2.47 28.10 -4.37
C SER A 4 -1.88 26.71 -4.17
N LEU A 5 -2.38 25.74 -4.94
CA LEU A 5 -1.72 24.45 -5.18
C LEU A 5 -0.36 24.70 -5.84
N GLN A 6 0.68 23.99 -5.37
CA GLN A 6 1.95 23.92 -6.08
C GLN A 6 1.69 23.33 -7.47
N VAL A 7 2.11 24.07 -8.50
CA VAL A 7 2.17 23.64 -9.90
C VAL A 7 2.94 22.31 -9.94
N GLY A 8 2.31 21.22 -10.35
CA GLY A 8 3.05 19.99 -10.66
C GLY A 8 4.07 20.29 -11.76
N SER A 9 5.26 19.69 -11.70
CA SER A 9 6.28 19.91 -12.74
C SER A 9 5.67 19.73 -14.14
N PRO A 10 5.89 20.65 -15.08
CA PRO A 10 5.42 20.51 -16.45
C PRO A 10 5.82 19.15 -17.03
N ILE A 11 4.87 18.46 -17.65
CA ILE A 11 5.11 17.15 -18.24
C ILE A 11 6.06 17.31 -19.43
N ASP A 12 7.20 16.64 -19.35
CA ASP A 12 8.16 16.61 -20.45
C ASP A 12 7.69 15.61 -21.51
N ARG A 13 7.96 15.86 -22.80
CA ARG A 13 7.63 14.91 -23.88
C ARG A 13 8.18 13.50 -23.63
N ARG A 14 9.28 13.38 -22.86
CA ARG A 14 9.87 12.10 -22.43
C ARG A 14 8.91 11.25 -21.60
N PHE A 15 7.92 11.85 -20.92
CA PHE A 15 6.85 11.07 -20.26
C PHE A 15 6.15 10.13 -21.24
N PHE A 16 5.93 10.59 -22.48
CA PHE A 16 5.27 9.82 -23.52
C PHE A 16 6.27 8.87 -24.18
N GLY A 17 6.07 7.58 -23.95
CA GLY A 17 6.91 6.53 -24.51
C GLY A 17 6.16 5.59 -25.43
N ILE A 18 6.90 5.02 -26.37
CA ILE A 18 6.44 3.97 -27.27
C ILE A 18 7.48 2.85 -27.26
N GLN A 19 7.00 1.61 -27.25
CA GLN A 19 7.80 0.47 -27.64
C GLN A 19 7.64 0.15 -29.11
N ILE A 20 8.77 -0.07 -29.77
CA ILE A 20 8.85 -0.48 -31.17
C ILE A 20 9.62 -1.79 -31.21
N GLN A 21 9.08 -2.77 -31.94
CA GLN A 21 9.74 -4.06 -32.16
C GLN A 21 10.23 -4.22 -33.60
N GLU A 22 9.57 -3.57 -34.56
CA GLU A 22 9.91 -3.65 -35.97
C GLU A 22 10.52 -2.34 -36.47
N LEU A 23 11.80 -2.37 -36.85
CA LEU A 23 12.51 -1.17 -37.36
C LEU A 23 11.77 -0.47 -38.51
N SER A 24 11.15 -1.24 -39.40
CA SER A 24 10.40 -0.70 -40.55
C SER A 24 9.17 0.14 -40.15
N ASN A 25 8.73 0.00 -38.90
CA ASN A 25 7.58 0.67 -38.33
C ASN A 25 7.93 1.90 -37.48
N MET A 26 9.21 2.27 -37.36
CA MET A 26 9.61 3.51 -36.68
C MET A 26 8.94 4.74 -37.33
N ARG A 27 8.15 5.49 -36.55
CA ARG A 27 7.52 6.75 -36.99
C ARG A 27 7.67 7.82 -35.90
N PRO A 28 7.95 9.08 -36.27
CA PRO A 28 8.06 10.16 -35.30
C PRO A 28 6.66 10.64 -34.87
N LEU A 29 6.05 9.97 -33.89
CA LEU A 29 4.73 10.33 -33.34
C LEU A 29 4.82 11.34 -32.18
N GLY A 30 5.89 12.15 -32.13
CA GLY A 30 6.11 13.22 -31.14
C GLY A 30 6.56 12.76 -29.75
N PHE A 31 6.53 11.45 -29.47
CA PHE A 31 6.94 10.85 -28.19
C PHE A 31 8.41 11.15 -27.85
N GLY A 32 8.78 11.04 -26.57
CA GLY A 32 10.13 11.36 -26.10
C GLY A 32 10.92 10.18 -25.53
N THR A 33 10.30 9.02 -25.33
CA THR A 33 10.96 7.81 -24.84
C THR A 33 10.73 6.61 -25.75
N LEU A 34 11.80 6.00 -26.24
CA LEU A 34 11.77 4.76 -27.00
C LEU A 34 12.18 3.59 -26.10
N ARG A 35 11.32 2.57 -25.97
CA ARG A 35 11.73 1.27 -25.42
C ARG A 35 12.00 0.30 -26.56
N VAL A 36 13.21 -0.26 -26.60
CA VAL A 36 13.68 -1.10 -27.70
C VAL A 36 13.31 -2.56 -27.45
N GLY A 37 12.59 -3.19 -28.39
CA GLY A 37 12.32 -4.62 -28.38
C GLY A 37 13.50 -5.41 -28.96
N THR A 38 14.47 -5.81 -28.13
CA THR A 38 15.58 -6.69 -28.55
C THR A 38 15.96 -7.65 -27.42
N THR A 39 16.60 -8.76 -27.75
CA THR A 39 17.03 -9.79 -26.79
C THR A 39 18.54 -9.99 -26.83
N TRP A 40 19.13 -10.41 -25.70
CA TRP A 40 20.54 -10.85 -25.70
C TRP A 40 20.75 -11.97 -26.73
N ARG A 41 19.78 -12.87 -26.86
CA ARG A 41 19.81 -13.95 -27.85
C ARG A 41 19.93 -13.47 -29.30
N GLN A 42 19.23 -12.40 -29.67
CA GLN A 42 19.37 -11.77 -31.00
C GLN A 42 20.76 -11.13 -31.15
N LEU A 43 21.19 -10.38 -30.13
CA LEU A 43 22.43 -9.61 -30.17
C LEU A 43 23.69 -10.48 -30.18
N GLU A 44 23.69 -11.62 -29.50
CA GLU A 44 24.87 -12.48 -29.33
C GLU A 44 24.52 -13.95 -29.58
N ALA A 45 23.96 -14.26 -30.75
CA ALA A 45 23.57 -15.62 -31.12
C ALA A 45 24.73 -16.64 -31.01
N GLN A 46 25.97 -16.19 -31.23
CA GLN A 46 27.19 -16.94 -30.97
C GLN A 46 28.07 -16.17 -29.98
N LYS A 47 28.58 -16.86 -28.95
CA LYS A 47 29.42 -16.26 -27.90
C LYS A 47 30.57 -15.43 -28.49
N GLY A 48 30.65 -14.17 -28.08
CA GLY A 48 31.64 -13.18 -28.49
C GLY A 48 31.39 -12.54 -29.87
N ARG A 49 30.30 -12.89 -30.57
CA ARG A 49 29.95 -12.35 -31.89
C ARG A 49 28.66 -11.57 -31.81
N PHE A 50 28.80 -10.27 -31.60
CA PHE A 50 27.66 -9.36 -31.48
C PHE A 50 27.17 -8.85 -32.84
N ASP A 51 25.84 -8.84 -33.04
CA ASP A 51 25.17 -8.14 -34.13
C ASP A 51 24.39 -6.95 -33.57
N PHE A 52 24.94 -5.76 -33.77
CA PHE A 52 24.35 -4.52 -33.26
C PHE A 52 23.49 -3.77 -34.28
N ARG A 53 23.34 -4.29 -35.51
CA ARG A 53 22.71 -3.54 -36.62
C ARG A 53 21.32 -3.01 -36.27
N GLU A 54 20.54 -3.81 -35.56
CA GLU A 54 19.18 -3.44 -35.18
C GLU A 54 19.16 -2.33 -34.11
N VAL A 55 19.93 -2.50 -33.04
CA VAL A 55 20.02 -1.49 -31.97
C VAL A 55 20.70 -0.22 -32.46
N ASP A 56 21.68 -0.31 -33.37
CA ASP A 56 22.27 0.86 -34.04
C ASP A 56 21.22 1.66 -34.81
N ALA A 57 20.27 0.99 -35.48
CA ALA A 57 19.18 1.66 -36.19
C ALA A 57 18.19 2.34 -35.23
N TYR A 58 17.82 1.69 -34.11
CA TYR A 58 17.02 2.32 -33.06
C TYR A 58 17.71 3.54 -32.43
N VAL A 59 19.01 3.43 -32.15
CA VAL A 59 19.81 4.53 -31.59
C VAL A 59 19.93 5.68 -32.59
N ALA A 60 20.15 5.39 -33.88
CA ALA A 60 20.18 6.43 -34.91
C ALA A 60 18.84 7.16 -35.03
N PHE A 61 17.72 6.42 -34.99
CA PHE A 61 16.38 7.02 -34.96
C PHE A 61 16.16 7.85 -33.69
N ALA A 62 16.58 7.36 -32.53
CA ALA A 62 16.49 8.10 -31.27
C ALA A 62 17.35 9.36 -31.27
N GLU A 63 18.57 9.34 -31.83
CA GLU A 63 19.41 10.53 -31.96
C GLU A 63 18.77 11.57 -32.90
N GLN A 64 18.19 11.12 -34.02
CA GLN A 64 17.49 11.99 -34.98
C GLN A 64 16.28 12.68 -34.34
N GLU A 65 15.46 11.93 -33.61
CA GLU A 65 14.21 12.41 -32.99
C GLU A 65 14.42 12.97 -31.55
N LYS A 66 15.67 12.89 -31.06
CA LYS A 66 16.13 13.30 -29.72
C LYS A 66 15.38 12.59 -28.57
N LEU A 67 15.26 11.27 -28.67
CA LEU A 67 14.53 10.40 -27.73
C LEU A 67 15.45 9.87 -26.64
N ASP A 68 14.91 9.71 -25.43
CA ASP A 68 15.50 8.84 -24.42
C ASP A 68 15.31 7.38 -24.85
N VAL A 69 16.33 6.52 -24.70
CA VAL A 69 16.25 5.09 -25.02
C VAL A 69 16.27 4.25 -23.75
N ILE A 70 15.28 3.37 -23.61
CA ILE A 70 15.24 2.27 -22.64
C ILE A 70 15.70 0.99 -23.36
N MET A 71 16.86 0.49 -22.96
CA MET A 71 17.42 -0.77 -23.43
C MET A 71 17.10 -1.89 -22.45
N GLN A 72 16.28 -2.84 -22.86
CA GLN A 72 16.01 -4.02 -22.05
C GLN A 72 17.19 -4.99 -22.09
N LEU A 73 17.52 -5.55 -20.93
CA LEU A 73 18.54 -6.58 -20.73
C LEU A 73 17.87 -7.89 -20.33
N GLY A 74 18.27 -9.01 -20.92
CA GLY A 74 17.73 -10.32 -20.58
C GLY A 74 17.62 -11.24 -21.80
N GLN A 75 16.82 -12.30 -21.67
CA GLN A 75 16.54 -13.26 -22.75
C GLN A 75 17.83 -13.88 -23.34
N PRO A 76 18.58 -14.68 -22.56
CA PRO A 76 19.92 -15.15 -22.92
C PRO A 76 19.92 -16.13 -24.12
N PRO A 77 20.99 -16.14 -24.92
CA PRO A 77 21.19 -17.16 -25.95
C PRO A 77 21.40 -18.56 -25.33
N ASN A 78 21.05 -19.61 -26.07
CA ASN A 78 21.15 -21.00 -25.59
C ASN A 78 22.56 -21.35 -25.08
N TRP A 79 23.62 -20.82 -25.67
CA TRP A 79 24.99 -21.12 -25.22
C TRP A 79 25.27 -20.57 -23.80
N ALA A 80 24.54 -19.55 -23.34
CA ALA A 80 24.66 -18.99 -21.99
C ALA A 80 23.84 -19.78 -20.95
N THR A 81 22.92 -20.64 -21.40
CA THR A 81 21.98 -21.44 -20.58
C THR A 81 22.21 -22.95 -20.74
N GLY A 82 23.42 -23.36 -21.15
CA GLY A 82 23.77 -24.78 -21.30
C GLY A 82 23.08 -25.50 -22.45
N GLY A 83 22.63 -24.77 -23.48
CA GLY A 83 21.95 -25.30 -24.67
C GLY A 83 20.43 -25.37 -24.56
N ILE A 84 19.84 -24.90 -23.46
CA ILE A 84 18.42 -25.06 -23.15
C ILE A 84 17.66 -23.75 -23.40
N SER A 85 16.50 -23.86 -24.03
CA SER A 85 15.52 -22.78 -24.20
C SER A 85 14.21 -23.18 -23.53
N SER A 86 13.63 -22.31 -22.69
CA SER A 86 12.39 -22.65 -21.96
C SER A 86 11.34 -21.53 -21.96
N SER A 87 11.13 -20.88 -23.10
CA SER A 87 10.04 -19.90 -23.26
C SER A 87 8.97 -20.39 -24.24
N PRO A 88 7.67 -20.22 -23.93
CA PRO A 88 6.60 -20.50 -24.88
C PRO A 88 6.45 -19.40 -25.96
N TYR A 89 7.13 -18.26 -25.82
CA TYR A 89 6.99 -17.08 -26.69
C TYR A 89 7.91 -17.11 -27.93
N GLY A 90 8.47 -18.27 -28.26
CA GLY A 90 9.24 -18.51 -29.48
C GLY A 90 10.77 -18.47 -29.32
N ASP A 91 11.47 -18.69 -30.43
CA ASP A 91 12.91 -18.98 -30.44
C ASP A 91 13.80 -17.78 -30.10
N LEU A 92 13.25 -16.58 -29.95
CA LEU A 92 14.02 -15.39 -29.55
C LEU A 92 13.98 -15.15 -28.04
N PHE A 93 13.13 -15.88 -27.31
CA PHE A 93 12.94 -15.75 -25.88
C PHE A 93 13.55 -16.93 -25.12
N ASN A 94 14.03 -16.66 -23.91
CA ASN A 94 14.54 -17.67 -23.00
C ASN A 94 14.36 -17.21 -21.55
N SER A 95 13.60 -17.98 -20.78
CA SER A 95 13.33 -17.67 -19.37
C SER A 95 14.46 -18.09 -18.42
N ILE A 96 15.42 -18.89 -18.87
CA ILE A 96 16.51 -19.39 -18.03
C ILE A 96 17.57 -18.28 -17.87
N PRO A 97 17.94 -17.88 -16.63
CA PRO A 97 19.07 -16.97 -16.43
C PRO A 97 20.39 -17.61 -16.88
N PRO A 98 21.41 -16.82 -17.25
CA PRO A 98 22.70 -17.35 -17.65
C PRO A 98 23.36 -18.13 -16.50
N HIS A 99 23.94 -19.29 -16.82
CA HIS A 99 24.64 -20.14 -15.84
C HIS A 99 25.93 -19.49 -15.33
N ASN A 100 26.63 -18.76 -16.20
CA ASN A 100 27.86 -18.06 -15.88
C ASN A 100 27.61 -16.55 -15.78
N ILE A 101 27.84 -15.98 -14.59
CA ILE A 101 27.68 -14.55 -14.35
C ILE A 101 28.66 -13.69 -15.17
N GLN A 102 29.82 -14.22 -15.56
CA GLN A 102 30.76 -13.48 -16.39
C GLN A 102 30.23 -13.26 -17.81
N ASP A 103 29.43 -14.19 -18.34
CA ASP A 103 28.82 -14.03 -19.66
C ASP A 103 27.78 -12.91 -19.64
N TRP A 104 27.01 -12.80 -18.54
CA TRP A 104 26.14 -11.65 -18.29
C TRP A 104 26.91 -10.32 -18.23
N ARG A 105 28.01 -10.27 -17.48
CA ARG A 105 28.84 -9.04 -17.40
C ARG A 105 29.39 -8.63 -18.76
N ASN A 106 29.85 -9.60 -19.57
CA ASN A 106 30.39 -9.33 -20.90
C ASN A 106 29.32 -8.76 -21.84
N TYR A 107 28.11 -9.33 -21.81
CA TYR A 107 26.95 -8.82 -22.54
C TYR A 107 26.62 -7.37 -22.15
N VAL A 108 26.46 -7.12 -20.85
CA VAL A 108 26.14 -5.78 -20.32
C VAL A 108 27.26 -4.79 -20.64
N ALA A 109 28.53 -5.21 -20.53
CA ALA A 109 29.67 -4.37 -20.86
C ALA A 109 29.73 -4.02 -22.35
N ALA A 110 29.44 -4.97 -23.25
CA ALA A 110 29.42 -4.73 -24.68
C ALA A 110 28.38 -3.66 -25.07
N LEU A 111 27.17 -3.74 -24.50
CA LEU A 111 26.13 -2.73 -24.68
C LEU A 111 26.50 -1.38 -24.06
N GLY A 112 26.93 -1.38 -22.81
CA GLY A 112 27.30 -0.16 -22.09
C GLY A 112 28.45 0.60 -22.77
N GLN A 113 29.48 -0.12 -23.23
CA GLN A 113 30.63 0.50 -23.91
C GLN A 113 30.25 1.05 -25.29
N ARG A 114 29.49 0.28 -26.07
CA ARG A 114 29.10 0.68 -27.43
C ARG A 114 28.20 1.91 -27.42
N TYR A 115 27.23 1.96 -26.50
CA TYR A 115 26.19 2.99 -26.47
C TYR A 115 26.40 4.04 -25.38
N LYS A 116 27.61 4.13 -24.82
CA LYS A 116 27.97 5.18 -23.85
C LYS A 116 27.62 6.58 -24.41
N GLY A 117 26.91 7.37 -23.62
CA GLY A 117 26.43 8.70 -24.00
C GLY A 117 25.25 8.71 -25.01
N LYS A 118 24.79 7.55 -25.48
CA LYS A 118 23.67 7.41 -26.42
C LYS A 118 22.45 6.73 -25.79
N ILE A 119 22.68 5.68 -25.00
CA ILE A 119 21.64 5.03 -24.20
C ILE A 119 21.93 5.31 -22.73
N ARG A 120 20.94 5.88 -22.04
CA ARG A 120 21.03 6.22 -20.62
C ARG A 120 20.34 5.22 -19.71
N TYR A 121 19.30 4.53 -20.20
CA TYR A 121 18.42 3.73 -19.36
C TYR A 121 18.53 2.26 -19.74
N TYR A 122 18.88 1.41 -18.77
CA TYR A 122 19.00 -0.03 -18.96
C TYR A 122 18.05 -0.74 -17.99
N GLU A 123 17.10 -1.48 -18.53
CA GLU A 123 16.07 -2.19 -17.77
C GLU A 123 16.45 -3.66 -17.60
N VAL A 124 16.58 -4.11 -16.35
CA VAL A 124 17.07 -5.47 -16.07
C VAL A 124 15.92 -6.46 -16.03
N TRP A 125 15.75 -7.23 -17.08
CA TRP A 125 14.78 -8.33 -17.20
C TRP A 125 13.32 -7.92 -17.34
N ASN A 126 12.59 -8.64 -18.20
CA ASN A 126 11.17 -8.47 -18.44
C ASN A 126 10.34 -9.39 -17.55
N GLU A 127 9.34 -8.86 -16.85
CA GLU A 127 8.21 -9.62 -16.29
C GLU A 127 8.60 -10.92 -15.56
N PRO A 128 9.50 -10.86 -14.57
CA PRO A 128 10.03 -12.05 -13.91
C PRO A 128 9.00 -12.84 -13.10
N ASN A 129 7.81 -12.29 -12.86
CA ASN A 129 6.68 -13.02 -12.27
C ASN A 129 5.99 -13.98 -13.25
N LEU A 130 6.25 -13.88 -14.55
CA LEU A 130 5.69 -14.78 -15.55
C LEU A 130 6.68 -15.91 -15.88
N SER A 131 6.24 -17.15 -15.73
CA SER A 131 7.08 -18.35 -15.89
C SER A 131 7.72 -18.49 -17.28
N GLY A 132 7.09 -17.93 -18.32
CA GLY A 132 7.61 -17.89 -19.68
C GLY A 132 8.72 -16.86 -19.92
N PHE A 133 8.93 -15.93 -18.98
CA PHE A 133 9.90 -14.85 -19.07
C PHE A 133 11.06 -15.00 -18.08
N TYR A 134 10.84 -15.62 -16.93
CA TYR A 134 11.91 -15.94 -15.97
C TYR A 134 11.62 -17.23 -15.20
N SER A 135 12.63 -18.10 -15.10
CA SER A 135 12.57 -19.36 -14.35
C SER A 135 13.65 -19.49 -13.27
N GLY A 136 14.45 -18.43 -13.07
CA GLY A 136 15.48 -18.40 -12.04
C GLY A 136 14.95 -18.09 -10.64
N THR A 137 15.86 -18.13 -9.66
CA THR A 137 15.53 -17.74 -8.28
C THR A 137 15.53 -16.22 -8.12
N LEU A 138 14.84 -15.70 -7.09
CA LEU A 138 14.90 -14.29 -6.73
C LEU A 138 16.34 -13.81 -6.47
N ALA A 139 17.15 -14.62 -5.76
CA ALA A 139 18.54 -14.32 -5.49
C ALA A 139 19.37 -14.18 -6.78
N LYS A 140 19.11 -15.02 -7.78
CA LYS A 140 19.77 -14.91 -9.09
C LYS A 140 19.36 -13.64 -9.82
N LEU A 141 18.10 -13.20 -9.71
CA LEU A 141 17.62 -11.96 -10.33
C LEU A 141 18.28 -10.72 -9.68
N VAL A 142 18.43 -10.72 -8.36
CA VAL A 142 19.19 -9.70 -7.63
C VAL A 142 20.67 -9.70 -8.04
N GLU A 143 21.31 -10.87 -8.19
CA GLU A 143 22.68 -10.98 -8.66
C GLU A 143 22.86 -10.38 -10.07
N LEU A 144 21.96 -10.70 -11.01
CA LEU A 144 22.00 -10.15 -12.36
C LEU A 144 21.85 -8.62 -12.35
N THR A 145 20.95 -8.09 -11.53
CA THR A 145 20.73 -6.64 -11.39
C THR A 145 21.94 -5.94 -10.79
N MET A 146 22.48 -6.48 -9.69
CA MET A 146 23.70 -5.98 -9.05
C MET A 146 24.88 -5.93 -10.02
N GLU A 147 25.12 -7.00 -10.76
CA GLU A 147 26.25 -7.08 -11.67
C GLU A 147 26.06 -6.19 -12.91
N ALA A 148 24.84 -6.05 -13.41
CA ALA A 148 24.54 -5.08 -14.45
C ALA A 148 24.80 -3.65 -13.97
N TYR A 149 24.34 -3.29 -12.77
CA TYR A 149 24.56 -1.97 -12.17
C TYR A 149 26.05 -1.65 -12.03
N LYS A 150 26.84 -2.55 -11.43
CA LYS A 150 28.28 -2.34 -11.26
C LYS A 150 29.00 -2.13 -12.59
N VAL A 151 28.70 -2.96 -13.59
CA VAL A 151 29.33 -2.85 -14.92
C VAL A 151 28.96 -1.53 -15.59
N LEU A 152 27.67 -1.19 -15.63
CA LEU A 152 27.17 0.01 -16.29
C LEU A 152 27.70 1.29 -15.62
N LYS A 153 27.65 1.37 -14.28
CA LYS A 153 28.15 2.54 -13.54
C LYS A 153 29.66 2.72 -13.66
N ALA A 154 30.42 1.64 -13.79
CA ALA A 154 31.86 1.72 -14.04
C ALA A 154 32.19 2.25 -15.45
N ILE A 155 31.33 1.97 -16.44
CA ILE A 155 31.48 2.48 -17.80
C ILE A 155 31.07 3.96 -17.87
N ASP A 156 29.92 4.30 -17.29
CA ASP A 156 29.39 5.64 -17.23
C ASP A 156 28.49 5.83 -16.00
N PRO A 157 28.88 6.67 -15.02
CA PRO A 157 28.10 6.91 -13.82
C PRO A 157 26.75 7.61 -14.07
N GLN A 158 26.54 8.21 -15.26
CA GLN A 158 25.27 8.84 -15.63
C GLN A 158 24.20 7.85 -16.10
N ILE A 159 24.59 6.61 -16.41
CA ILE A 159 23.65 5.53 -16.74
C ILE A 159 22.72 5.30 -15.55
N GLN A 160 21.45 5.07 -15.84
CA GLN A 160 20.41 4.75 -14.87
C GLN A 160 19.93 3.32 -15.10
N VAL A 161 19.87 2.53 -14.04
CA VAL A 161 19.39 1.15 -14.08
C VAL A 161 17.95 1.09 -13.60
N ILE A 162 17.08 0.56 -14.45
CA ILE A 162 15.68 0.29 -14.13
C ILE A 162 15.59 -1.16 -13.61
N SER A 163 14.83 -1.35 -12.53
CA SER A 163 14.57 -2.66 -11.95
C SER A 163 13.98 -3.66 -12.96
N PRO A 164 14.00 -4.97 -12.63
CA PRO A 164 13.09 -5.92 -13.26
C PRO A 164 11.65 -5.46 -13.19
N THR A 165 10.96 -5.56 -14.32
CA THR A 165 9.62 -4.99 -14.49
C THR A 165 8.56 -6.02 -14.18
N TYR A 166 8.05 -5.98 -12.95
CA TYR A 166 6.91 -6.81 -12.57
C TYR A 166 5.62 -6.29 -13.21
N THR A 167 4.76 -7.23 -13.60
CA THR A 167 3.53 -6.95 -14.35
C THR A 167 2.29 -7.43 -13.61
N THR A 168 1.16 -6.80 -13.91
CA THR A 168 -0.19 -7.12 -13.38
C THR A 168 -0.28 -7.11 -11.85
N GLU A 169 -1.44 -7.49 -11.31
CA GLU A 169 -1.64 -7.59 -9.85
C GLU A 169 -0.78 -8.68 -9.20
N ASP A 170 -0.54 -9.78 -9.91
CA ASP A 170 0.25 -10.92 -9.41
C ASP A 170 1.73 -10.56 -9.22
N GLY A 171 2.24 -9.57 -9.97
CA GLY A 171 3.60 -9.07 -9.83
C GLY A 171 3.84 -8.16 -8.63
N VAL A 172 2.78 -7.64 -7.99
CA VAL A 172 2.90 -6.65 -6.90
C VAL A 172 3.73 -7.20 -5.73
N ALA A 173 3.42 -8.41 -5.25
CA ALA A 173 4.18 -9.01 -4.15
C ALA A 173 5.65 -9.26 -4.54
N GLY A 174 5.87 -9.74 -5.77
CA GLY A 174 7.20 -10.03 -6.32
C GLY A 174 8.10 -8.80 -6.42
N MET A 175 7.56 -7.64 -6.81
CA MET A 175 8.30 -6.37 -6.79
C MET A 175 8.76 -6.02 -5.37
N GLY A 176 7.86 -6.15 -4.39
CA GLY A 176 8.20 -5.95 -2.98
C GLY A 176 9.27 -6.92 -2.47
N ASP A 177 9.20 -8.19 -2.88
CA ASP A 177 10.18 -9.22 -2.53
C ASP A 177 11.57 -8.93 -3.14
N PHE A 178 11.63 -8.55 -4.42
CA PHE A 178 12.87 -8.17 -5.10
C PHE A 178 13.57 -7.01 -4.40
N LEU A 179 12.82 -5.95 -4.08
CA LEU A 179 13.36 -4.77 -3.41
C LEU A 179 13.85 -5.10 -1.99
N ARG A 180 13.11 -5.92 -1.22
CA ARG A 180 13.49 -6.36 0.13
C ARG A 180 14.68 -7.31 0.14
N ALA A 181 14.88 -8.09 -0.93
CA ALA A 181 16.02 -8.99 -1.09
C ALA A 181 17.34 -8.27 -1.43
N GLY A 182 17.35 -6.92 -1.41
CA GLY A 182 18.52 -6.10 -1.71
C GLY A 182 18.54 -5.53 -3.13
N GLY A 183 17.54 -5.83 -3.96
CA GLY A 183 17.46 -5.32 -5.33
C GLY A 183 17.40 -3.79 -5.41
N LYS A 184 16.84 -3.13 -4.38
CA LYS A 184 16.73 -1.67 -4.33
C LYS A 184 18.07 -0.92 -4.30
N ASP A 185 19.13 -1.57 -3.83
CA ASP A 185 20.47 -0.95 -3.71
C ASP A 185 21.23 -0.94 -5.05
N TRP A 186 20.67 -1.61 -6.07
CA TRP A 186 21.29 -1.82 -7.38
C TRP A 186 20.45 -1.29 -8.54
N ILE A 187 19.54 -0.36 -8.26
CA ILE A 187 18.68 0.29 -9.23
C ILE A 187 18.64 1.80 -8.95
N ASP A 188 18.37 2.58 -9.98
CA ASP A 188 18.11 4.02 -9.86
C ASP A 188 16.61 4.33 -10.02
N ILE A 189 15.87 3.45 -10.71
CA ILE A 189 14.46 3.62 -11.07
C ILE A 189 13.74 2.29 -10.86
N VAL A 190 12.53 2.32 -10.33
CA VAL A 190 11.65 1.15 -10.29
C VAL A 190 10.80 1.10 -11.55
N GLY A 191 10.98 0.07 -12.38
CA GLY A 191 10.14 -0.20 -13.53
C GLY A 191 8.98 -1.13 -13.19
N ILE A 192 7.78 -0.84 -13.69
CA ILE A 192 6.59 -1.68 -13.55
C ILE A 192 5.83 -1.73 -14.88
N HIS A 193 4.97 -2.73 -15.08
CA HIS A 193 4.02 -2.77 -16.19
C HIS A 193 2.58 -2.73 -15.66
N LEU A 194 1.82 -1.71 -16.07
CA LEU A 194 0.44 -1.49 -15.60
C LEU A 194 -0.62 -2.04 -16.56
N TYR A 195 -0.53 -3.31 -16.93
CA TYR A 195 -1.60 -3.94 -17.70
C TYR A 195 -2.90 -4.10 -16.89
N SER A 196 -3.99 -3.51 -17.38
CA SER A 196 -5.31 -3.52 -16.72
C SER A 196 -6.42 -4.19 -17.53
N TYR A 197 -6.10 -4.82 -18.67
CA TYR A 197 -7.09 -5.47 -19.52
C TYR A 197 -7.82 -6.63 -18.80
N PRO A 198 -9.10 -6.92 -19.13
CA PRO A 198 -9.93 -6.20 -20.10
C PRO A 198 -10.58 -4.92 -19.52
N LYS A 199 -10.19 -4.47 -18.33
CA LYS A 199 -10.79 -3.30 -17.66
C LYS A 199 -10.37 -1.98 -18.34
N PRO A 200 -11.14 -0.91 -18.15
CA PRO A 200 -10.77 0.43 -18.62
C PRO A 200 -9.45 0.96 -18.01
N PRO A 201 -8.84 2.00 -18.60
CA PRO A 201 -7.57 2.58 -18.17
C PRO A 201 -7.50 3.01 -16.69
N GLU A 202 -8.60 3.38 -16.06
CA GLU A 202 -8.64 3.85 -14.67
C GLU A 202 -8.29 2.74 -13.68
N ALA A 203 -8.47 1.47 -14.06
CA ALA A 203 -8.01 0.35 -13.25
C ALA A 203 -6.48 0.34 -13.07
N MET A 204 -5.72 1.05 -13.93
CA MET A 204 -4.28 1.29 -13.73
C MET A 204 -4.00 2.13 -12.47
N LEU A 205 -4.92 3.01 -12.06
CA LEU A 205 -4.75 3.81 -10.84
C LEU A 205 -4.72 2.92 -9.60
N ASP A 206 -5.62 1.92 -9.54
CA ASP A 206 -5.65 0.94 -8.46
C ASP A 206 -4.38 0.10 -8.43
N LEU A 207 -3.95 -0.38 -9.59
CA LEU A 207 -2.76 -1.20 -9.70
C LEU A 207 -1.49 -0.41 -9.34
N ALA A 208 -1.38 0.83 -9.83
CA ALA A 208 -0.29 1.74 -9.47
C ALA A 208 -0.24 2.00 -7.96
N ARG A 209 -1.40 2.17 -7.30
CA ARG A 209 -1.46 2.31 -5.84
C ARG A 209 -0.91 1.08 -5.12
N LYS A 210 -1.24 -0.12 -5.58
CA LYS A 210 -0.73 -1.39 -5.02
C LYS A 210 0.80 -1.50 -5.18
N TYR A 211 1.32 -1.21 -6.37
CA TYR A 211 2.77 -1.17 -6.61
C TYR A 211 3.48 -0.12 -5.74
N ARG A 212 2.97 1.12 -5.69
CA ARG A 212 3.54 2.18 -4.86
C ARG A 212 3.60 1.79 -3.39
N GLN A 213 2.57 1.11 -2.88
CA GLN A 213 2.55 0.63 -1.52
C GLN A 213 3.70 -0.33 -1.22
N VAL A 214 3.91 -1.37 -2.04
CA VAL A 214 4.99 -2.35 -1.80
C VAL A 214 6.39 -1.75 -2.03
N ILE A 215 6.52 -0.81 -2.97
CA ILE A 215 7.77 -0.08 -3.23
C ILE A 215 8.16 0.73 -1.98
N THR A 216 7.21 1.47 -1.40
CA THR A 216 7.47 2.24 -0.18
C THR A 216 7.75 1.32 1.02
N GLN A 217 6.98 0.24 1.20
CA GLN A 217 7.19 -0.73 2.28
C GLN A 217 8.57 -1.42 2.20
N ALA A 218 9.11 -1.61 0.99
CA ALA A 218 10.46 -2.13 0.80
C ALA A 218 11.57 -1.09 1.04
N GLY A 219 11.21 0.17 1.33
CA GLY A 219 12.13 1.29 1.54
C GLY A 219 12.67 1.90 0.25
N ALA A 220 11.95 1.76 -0.87
CA ALA A 220 12.31 2.30 -2.17
C ALA A 220 11.35 3.42 -2.65
N GLY A 221 10.49 3.94 -1.76
CA GLY A 221 9.45 4.93 -2.10
C GLY A 221 9.97 6.28 -2.61
N ALA A 222 11.25 6.60 -2.36
CA ALA A 222 11.89 7.81 -2.87
C ALA A 222 12.41 7.67 -4.31
N LEU A 223 12.49 6.44 -4.85
CA LEU A 223 12.93 6.21 -6.22
C LEU A 223 11.82 6.61 -7.22
N PRO A 224 12.19 7.16 -8.39
CA PRO A 224 11.29 7.28 -9.52
C PRO A 224 10.62 5.95 -9.86
N VAL A 225 9.35 5.98 -10.27
CA VAL A 225 8.67 4.80 -10.83
C VAL A 225 8.22 5.11 -12.25
N TRP A 226 8.56 4.19 -13.14
CA TRP A 226 8.26 4.26 -14.56
C TRP A 226 7.35 3.09 -14.93
N ASN A 227 6.30 3.38 -15.69
CA ASN A 227 5.50 2.35 -16.34
C ASN A 227 6.10 2.08 -17.72
N THR A 228 6.86 0.99 -17.84
CA THR A 228 7.65 0.72 -19.06
C THR A 228 6.93 -0.16 -20.08
N GLU A 229 5.74 -0.66 -19.76
CA GLU A 229 4.79 -1.23 -20.73
C GLU A 229 3.33 -1.16 -20.25
N SER A 230 2.41 -0.86 -21.18
CA SER A 230 0.97 -1.07 -21.02
C SER A 230 0.26 -1.14 -22.36
N SER A 231 -0.80 -1.93 -22.42
CA SER A 231 -1.68 -2.08 -23.58
C SER A 231 -2.95 -2.85 -23.24
N TRP A 232 -3.75 -3.16 -24.27
CA TRP A 232 -4.93 -4.02 -24.17
C TRP A 232 -4.86 -5.14 -25.20
N ASN A 233 -4.88 -6.39 -24.73
CA ASN A 233 -5.12 -7.56 -25.59
C ASN A 233 -6.59 -7.98 -25.63
N SER A 234 -7.40 -7.46 -24.73
CA SER A 234 -8.83 -7.75 -24.55
C SER A 234 -9.52 -6.51 -23.98
N PHE A 235 -10.82 -6.35 -24.25
CA PHE A 235 -11.57 -5.17 -23.83
C PHE A 235 -13.08 -5.42 -23.82
N TYR A 236 -13.79 -4.64 -23.00
CA TYR A 236 -15.25 -4.56 -23.09
C TYR A 236 -15.68 -3.45 -24.05
N TYR A 237 -16.64 -3.75 -24.92
CA TYR A 237 -17.33 -2.76 -25.74
C TYR A 237 -18.83 -3.04 -25.70
N LYS A 238 -19.60 -2.06 -25.22
CA LYS A 238 -21.06 -2.17 -25.06
C LYS A 238 -21.49 -3.42 -24.29
N GLY A 239 -20.80 -3.71 -23.18
CA GLY A 239 -21.07 -4.86 -22.31
C GLY A 239 -20.57 -6.22 -22.82
N VAL A 240 -19.97 -6.28 -24.01
CA VAL A 240 -19.45 -7.53 -24.61
C VAL A 240 -17.93 -7.56 -24.51
N LEU A 241 -17.38 -8.70 -24.08
CA LEU A 241 -15.93 -8.94 -24.04
C LEU A 241 -15.41 -9.32 -25.43
N TYR A 242 -14.36 -8.64 -25.87
CA TYR A 242 -13.64 -8.89 -27.11
C TYR A 242 -12.17 -9.26 -26.82
N GLY A 243 -11.58 -10.10 -27.67
CA GLY A 243 -10.15 -10.48 -27.58
C GLY A 243 -9.84 -11.47 -26.46
N SER A 244 -10.78 -12.33 -26.06
CA SER A 244 -10.56 -13.35 -25.02
C SER A 244 -9.54 -14.43 -25.42
N ASP A 245 -9.30 -14.60 -26.72
CA ASP A 245 -8.18 -15.39 -27.23
C ASP A 245 -7.01 -14.46 -27.56
N GLU A 246 -5.90 -14.65 -26.85
CA GLU A 246 -4.66 -13.88 -27.02
C GLU A 246 -3.97 -14.15 -28.37
N ASN A 247 -4.30 -15.24 -29.04
CA ASN A 247 -3.73 -15.63 -30.34
C ASN A 247 -4.58 -15.21 -31.54
N ASP A 248 -5.82 -14.77 -31.32
CA ASP A 248 -6.68 -14.28 -32.39
C ASP A 248 -6.41 -12.79 -32.63
N TYR A 249 -5.55 -12.43 -33.59
CA TYR A 249 -5.23 -11.03 -33.90
C TYR A 249 -6.25 -10.31 -34.80
N SER A 250 -7.34 -10.98 -35.19
CA SER A 250 -8.33 -10.44 -36.13
C SER A 250 -9.22 -9.36 -35.49
N VAL A 251 -9.47 -9.47 -34.19
CA VAL A 251 -10.28 -8.52 -33.43
C VAL A 251 -9.46 -7.28 -33.10
N GLN A 252 -9.99 -6.10 -33.40
CA GLN A 252 -9.35 -4.82 -33.07
C GLN A 252 -10.33 -3.92 -32.34
N MET A 253 -9.78 -3.07 -31.47
CA MET A 253 -10.59 -2.09 -30.75
C MET A 253 -11.15 -1.07 -31.74
N PRO A 254 -12.46 -0.76 -31.70
CA PRO A 254 -13.02 0.31 -32.51
C PRO A 254 -12.26 1.62 -32.32
N ASP A 255 -12.06 2.39 -33.41
CA ASP A 255 -11.21 3.58 -33.41
C ASP A 255 -11.58 4.60 -32.32
N ASP A 256 -12.87 4.79 -32.05
CA ASP A 256 -13.37 5.69 -31.00
C ASP A 256 -12.95 5.23 -29.60
N LEU A 257 -13.09 3.93 -29.30
CA LEU A 257 -12.66 3.36 -28.03
C LEU A 257 -11.12 3.33 -27.93
N ALA A 258 -10.41 3.03 -29.01
CA ALA A 258 -8.95 3.01 -29.06
C ALA A 258 -8.35 4.40 -28.79
N ILE A 259 -8.92 5.45 -29.40
CA ILE A 259 -8.57 6.85 -29.13
C ILE A 259 -8.87 7.20 -27.66
N SER A 260 -10.04 6.84 -27.15
CA SER A 260 -10.38 7.08 -25.73
C SER A 260 -9.36 6.41 -24.79
N TYR A 261 -9.05 5.13 -25.03
CA TYR A 261 -8.17 4.34 -24.15
C TYR A 261 -6.73 4.81 -24.20
N ILE A 262 -6.18 5.13 -25.37
CA ILE A 262 -4.79 5.62 -25.44
C ILE A 262 -4.63 6.94 -24.69
N HIS A 263 -5.59 7.88 -24.82
CA HIS A 263 -5.52 9.13 -24.07
C HIS A 263 -5.64 8.90 -22.55
N ARG A 264 -6.65 8.13 -22.13
CA ARG A 264 -6.90 7.84 -20.71
C ARG A 264 -5.79 7.02 -20.07
N MET A 265 -5.10 6.16 -20.81
CA MET A 265 -3.92 5.42 -20.33
C MET A 265 -2.80 6.38 -19.89
N PHE A 266 -2.43 7.34 -20.75
CA PHE A 266 -1.39 8.32 -20.39
C PHE A 266 -1.86 9.29 -19.30
N LEU A 267 -3.12 9.72 -19.31
CA LEU A 267 -3.68 10.56 -18.24
C LEU A 267 -3.67 9.82 -16.89
N CYS A 268 -4.07 8.55 -16.84
CA CYS A 268 -4.04 7.74 -15.62
C CYS A 268 -2.60 7.53 -15.12
N ASN A 269 -1.63 7.34 -16.02
CA ASN A 269 -0.23 7.26 -15.63
C ASN A 269 0.31 8.58 -15.06
N TRP A 270 -0.11 9.72 -15.63
CA TRP A 270 0.26 11.04 -15.11
C TRP A 270 -0.35 11.28 -13.72
N ILE A 271 -1.62 10.93 -13.54
CA ILE A 271 -2.33 10.98 -12.25
C ILE A 271 -1.69 10.07 -11.21
N ALA A 272 -1.23 8.87 -11.61
CA ALA A 272 -0.55 7.93 -10.75
C ALA A 272 0.89 8.36 -10.35
N GLY A 273 1.36 9.50 -10.87
CA GLY A 273 2.69 10.03 -10.58
C GLY A 273 3.81 9.22 -11.23
N MET A 274 3.56 8.60 -12.38
CA MET A 274 4.62 7.97 -13.17
C MET A 274 5.46 9.05 -13.86
N GLU A 275 6.78 8.89 -13.89
CA GLU A 275 7.66 9.83 -14.60
C GLU A 275 7.80 9.50 -16.09
N ARG A 276 7.51 8.25 -16.46
CA ARG A 276 7.48 7.71 -17.83
C ARG A 276 6.34 6.72 -17.95
N ALA A 277 5.67 6.74 -19.09
CA ALA A 277 4.64 5.80 -19.47
C ALA A 277 4.92 5.33 -20.90
N VAL A 278 5.03 4.02 -21.12
CA VAL A 278 5.37 3.46 -22.43
C VAL A 278 4.19 2.63 -22.93
N PHE A 279 3.69 2.97 -24.10
CA PHE A 279 2.67 2.17 -24.79
C PHE A 279 3.33 1.01 -25.55
N TYR A 280 2.91 -0.22 -25.22
CA TYR A 280 3.27 -1.44 -25.94
C TYR A 280 2.19 -1.71 -26.99
N GLY A 281 2.51 -1.71 -28.29
CA GLY A 281 1.49 -2.03 -29.30
C GLY A 281 1.44 -1.16 -30.55
N MET A 282 2.40 -0.25 -30.75
CA MET A 282 2.44 0.55 -31.98
C MET A 282 2.43 -0.33 -33.25
N ASP A 283 3.16 -1.43 -33.20
CA ASP A 283 3.44 -2.35 -34.30
C ASP A 283 3.21 -3.84 -33.95
N GLN A 284 2.65 -4.13 -32.77
CA GLN A 284 2.44 -5.50 -32.29
C GLN A 284 0.99 -5.95 -32.44
N PRO A 285 0.72 -7.10 -33.11
CA PRO A 285 -0.64 -7.58 -33.35
C PRO A 285 -1.36 -8.01 -32.07
N TRP A 286 -0.61 -8.33 -31.01
CA TRP A 286 -1.14 -8.65 -29.68
C TRP A 286 -1.94 -7.49 -29.07
N SER A 287 -1.55 -6.24 -29.36
CA SER A 287 -2.35 -5.09 -28.94
C SER A 287 -3.58 -4.92 -29.82
N ARG A 288 -4.73 -4.70 -29.18
CA ARG A 288 -6.00 -4.33 -29.82
C ARG A 288 -6.08 -2.84 -30.15
N ILE A 289 -5.10 -2.05 -29.70
CA ILE A 289 -4.97 -0.62 -30.01
C ILE A 289 -3.80 -0.48 -30.97
N ARG A 290 -4.04 0.04 -32.17
CA ARG A 290 -3.00 0.24 -33.18
C ARG A 290 -2.71 1.71 -33.40
N LEU A 291 -1.44 2.07 -33.49
CA LEU A 291 -1.03 3.42 -33.89
C LEU A 291 -0.70 3.50 -35.39
N LEU A 292 -0.49 2.36 -36.05
CA LEU A 292 -0.23 2.25 -37.49
C LEU A 292 -1.37 1.51 -38.21
N ASP A 293 -1.62 1.87 -39.47
CA ASP A 293 -2.43 1.04 -40.37
C ASP A 293 -1.55 -0.09 -40.91
N LEU A 294 -1.52 -1.21 -40.20
CA LEU A 294 -0.69 -2.38 -40.54
C LEU A 294 -1.03 -2.97 -41.92
N ASN A 295 -2.22 -2.70 -42.48
CA ASN A 295 -2.60 -3.16 -43.82
C ASN A 295 -2.13 -2.21 -44.92
N ARG A 296 -1.79 -0.96 -44.57
CA ARG A 296 -1.39 0.09 -45.50
C ARG A 296 -0.20 0.89 -44.97
N LEU A 297 0.85 0.19 -44.54
CA LEU A 297 2.10 0.84 -44.18
C LEU A 297 2.63 1.68 -45.37
N PRO A 298 3.22 2.87 -45.13
CA PRO A 298 3.66 3.39 -43.85
C PRO A 298 2.62 4.23 -43.08
N ASN A 299 1.34 4.16 -43.43
CA ASN A 299 0.30 5.05 -42.90
C ASN A 299 0.12 4.93 -41.38
N VAL A 300 -0.10 6.08 -40.74
CA VAL A 300 -0.44 6.19 -39.32
C VAL A 300 -1.96 6.07 -39.16
N ALA A 301 -2.41 5.20 -38.26
CA ALA A 301 -3.84 5.02 -37.96
C ALA A 301 -4.43 6.27 -37.29
N VAL A 302 -5.75 6.41 -37.30
CA VAL A 302 -6.43 7.56 -36.65
C VAL A 302 -6.08 7.67 -35.16
N THR A 303 -5.93 6.53 -34.47
CA THR A 303 -5.46 6.47 -33.08
C THR A 303 -4.02 6.95 -32.93
N GLY A 304 -3.13 6.65 -33.88
CA GLY A 304 -1.76 7.16 -33.90
C GLY A 304 -1.68 8.68 -34.11
N GLN A 305 -2.54 9.22 -34.98
CA GLN A 305 -2.67 10.67 -35.17
C GLN A 305 -3.21 11.34 -33.90
N SER A 306 -4.17 10.70 -33.22
CA SER A 306 -4.70 11.17 -31.95
C SER A 306 -3.67 11.14 -30.82
N TYR A 307 -2.87 10.07 -30.76
CA TYR A 307 -1.74 9.98 -29.84
C TYR A 307 -0.75 11.14 -30.05
N GLN A 308 -0.32 11.39 -31.28
CA GLN A 308 0.60 12.48 -31.58
C GLN A 308 0.04 13.83 -31.11
N ARG A 309 -1.26 14.08 -31.37
CA ARG A 309 -1.97 15.27 -30.91
C ARG A 309 -1.99 15.40 -29.37
N MET A 310 -2.19 14.30 -28.65
CA MET A 310 -2.09 14.31 -27.18
C MET A 310 -0.70 14.73 -26.71
N VAL A 311 0.36 14.20 -27.33
CA VAL A 311 1.73 14.56 -26.99
C VAL A 311 1.97 16.05 -27.23
N GLU A 312 1.51 16.58 -28.36
CA GLU A 312 1.59 18.01 -28.69
C GLU A 312 0.83 18.90 -27.69
N TRP A 313 -0.38 18.50 -27.29
CA TRP A 313 -1.20 19.28 -26.36
C TRP A 313 -0.69 19.28 -24.94
N LEU A 314 -0.18 18.14 -24.48
CA LEU A 314 0.18 17.96 -23.08
C LEU A 314 1.64 18.28 -22.82
N THR A 315 2.56 18.19 -23.79
CA THR A 315 3.97 18.55 -23.55
C THR A 315 4.08 19.99 -23.03
N GLY A 316 4.68 20.16 -21.86
CA GLY A 316 4.79 21.43 -21.14
C GLY A 316 3.58 21.81 -20.29
N ALA A 317 2.54 20.98 -20.24
CA ALA A 317 1.40 21.18 -19.37
C ALA A 317 1.70 20.76 -17.92
N ALA A 318 1.14 21.49 -16.96
CA ALA A 318 1.25 21.21 -15.53
C ALA A 318 -0.12 20.89 -14.95
N MET A 319 -0.26 19.70 -14.36
CA MET A 319 -1.47 19.29 -13.64
C MET A 319 -1.56 20.04 -12.30
N HIS A 320 -2.73 20.58 -12.00
CA HIS A 320 -3.02 21.22 -10.71
C HIS A 320 -3.79 20.30 -9.78
N GLN A 321 -4.84 19.67 -10.29
CA GLN A 321 -5.73 18.83 -9.50
C GLN A 321 -6.40 17.78 -10.37
N TYR A 322 -6.57 16.58 -9.80
CA TYR A 322 -7.41 15.54 -10.33
C TYR A 322 -8.54 15.23 -9.34
N THR A 323 -9.76 15.11 -9.86
CA THR A 323 -10.94 14.70 -9.10
C THR A 323 -11.73 13.68 -9.89
N PHE A 324 -12.47 12.83 -9.19
CA PHE A 324 -13.50 11.98 -9.81
C PHE A 324 -14.80 12.10 -9.02
N SER A 325 -15.92 12.03 -9.74
CA SER A 325 -17.26 12.12 -9.16
C SER A 325 -17.86 10.73 -8.95
N THR A 326 -18.87 10.63 -8.08
CA THR A 326 -19.66 9.39 -7.92
C THR A 326 -20.45 9.03 -9.18
N GLN A 327 -20.54 9.95 -10.15
CA GLN A 327 -21.20 9.72 -11.44
C GLN A 327 -20.23 9.13 -12.48
N GLY A 328 -18.95 8.90 -12.14
CA GLY A 328 -17.94 8.40 -13.07
C GLY A 328 -17.25 9.49 -13.91
N ILE A 329 -17.43 10.76 -13.56
CA ILE A 329 -16.78 11.88 -14.26
C ILE A 329 -15.39 12.09 -13.67
N HIS A 330 -14.37 11.96 -14.50
CA HIS A 330 -13.00 12.33 -14.21
C HIS A 330 -12.74 13.77 -14.66
N THR A 331 -12.00 14.51 -13.85
CA THR A 331 -11.66 15.91 -14.11
C THR A 331 -10.23 16.17 -13.72
N LEU A 332 -9.43 16.59 -14.69
CA LEU A 332 -8.05 17.01 -14.49
C LEU A 332 -7.96 18.50 -14.83
N SER A 333 -7.62 19.34 -13.87
CA SER A 333 -7.31 20.74 -14.09
C SER A 333 -5.82 20.94 -14.32
N LEU A 334 -5.47 21.82 -15.26
CA LEU A 334 -4.10 22.01 -15.71
C LEU A 334 -3.86 23.42 -16.25
N THR A 335 -2.58 23.78 -16.33
CA THR A 335 -2.10 24.86 -17.20
C THR A 335 -1.38 24.23 -18.39
N TYR A 336 -1.74 24.63 -19.60
CA TYR A 336 -1.08 24.20 -20.83
C TYR A 336 0.25 24.95 -21.02
N ALA A 337 1.10 24.47 -21.94
CA ALA A 337 2.43 25.03 -22.19
C ALA A 337 2.44 26.52 -22.60
N ASP A 338 1.34 27.02 -23.18
CA ASP A 338 1.18 28.43 -23.54
C ASP A 338 0.65 29.30 -22.39
N GLY A 339 0.58 28.77 -21.17
CA GLY A 339 0.17 29.50 -19.97
C GLY A 339 -1.33 29.53 -19.70
N ARG A 340 -2.15 29.13 -20.68
CA ARG A 340 -3.61 29.10 -20.53
C ARG A 340 -4.04 27.95 -19.64
N SER A 341 -4.97 28.20 -18.74
CA SER A 341 -5.54 27.19 -17.85
C SER A 341 -6.69 26.44 -18.53
N GLY A 342 -6.99 25.23 -18.06
CA GLY A 342 -8.13 24.47 -18.56
C GLY A 342 -8.35 23.14 -17.85
N TYR A 343 -9.13 22.30 -18.51
CA TYR A 343 -9.59 21.01 -17.97
C TYR A 343 -9.50 19.89 -19.00
N ILE A 344 -9.35 18.67 -18.51
CA ILE A 344 -9.60 17.45 -19.28
C ILE A 344 -10.68 16.67 -18.54
N LEU A 345 -11.76 16.35 -19.26
CA LEU A 345 -12.96 15.71 -18.69
C LEU A 345 -13.26 14.42 -19.45
N TRP A 346 -13.59 13.33 -18.74
CA TRP A 346 -14.05 12.09 -19.37
C TRP A 346 -14.88 11.23 -18.41
N MET A 347 -15.62 10.26 -18.96
CA MET A 347 -16.30 9.20 -18.24
C MET A 347 -15.44 7.93 -18.20
N ASP A 348 -15.46 7.19 -17.10
CA ASP A 348 -14.76 5.91 -16.97
C ASP A 348 -15.41 4.76 -17.77
N ASP A 349 -16.65 4.93 -18.23
CA ASP A 349 -17.40 3.95 -18.99
C ASP A 349 -18.20 4.58 -20.15
N ASP A 350 -19.12 3.83 -20.74
CA ASP A 350 -19.93 4.24 -21.90
C ASP A 350 -21.11 5.17 -21.56
N ARG A 351 -21.26 5.57 -20.29
CA ARG A 351 -22.26 6.57 -19.90
C ARG A 351 -21.88 7.95 -20.43
N THR A 352 -22.86 8.84 -20.37
CA THR A 352 -22.67 10.27 -20.65
C THR A 352 -23.19 11.10 -19.50
N ALA A 353 -22.60 12.27 -19.28
CA ALA A 353 -23.03 13.22 -18.28
C ALA A 353 -23.18 14.61 -18.89
N GLN A 354 -24.20 15.35 -18.47
CA GLN A 354 -24.36 16.77 -18.80
C GLN A 354 -23.72 17.60 -17.69
N LEU A 355 -22.79 18.48 -18.06
CA LEU A 355 -22.09 19.35 -17.13
C LEU A 355 -22.33 20.81 -17.51
N SER A 356 -22.82 21.58 -16.54
CA SER A 356 -22.96 23.03 -16.70
C SER A 356 -21.64 23.71 -16.39
N LEU A 357 -21.11 24.44 -17.36
CA LEU A 357 -19.89 25.23 -17.22
C LEU A 357 -20.22 26.64 -16.69
N PRO A 358 -19.40 27.18 -15.77
CA PRO A 358 -19.37 28.61 -15.48
C PRO A 358 -19.23 29.44 -16.77
N PRO A 359 -19.80 30.65 -16.84
CA PRO A 359 -19.76 31.49 -18.05
C PRO A 359 -18.36 31.68 -18.64
N GLU A 360 -17.35 31.90 -17.78
CA GLU A 360 -15.95 32.03 -18.19
C GLU A 360 -15.37 30.76 -18.85
N LEU A 361 -15.83 29.56 -18.47
CA LEU A 361 -15.40 28.31 -19.09
C LEU A 361 -16.26 27.91 -20.28
N ALA A 362 -17.53 28.31 -20.31
CA ALA A 362 -18.45 28.06 -21.42
C ALA A 362 -17.93 28.62 -22.76
N MET A 363 -17.14 29.68 -22.69
CA MET A 363 -16.51 30.30 -23.85
C MET A 363 -15.21 29.62 -24.29
N SER A 364 -14.69 28.60 -23.59
CA SER A 364 -13.38 27.99 -23.85
C SER A 364 -13.23 27.34 -25.23
N GLN A 365 -11.99 27.18 -25.70
CA GLN A 365 -11.67 26.29 -26.81
C GLN A 365 -11.84 24.85 -26.34
N MET A 366 -12.72 24.09 -27.00
CA MET A 366 -13.06 22.73 -26.60
C MET A 366 -12.85 21.77 -27.77
N GLN A 367 -12.12 20.69 -27.53
CA GLN A 367 -11.85 19.68 -28.53
C GLN A 367 -11.83 18.29 -27.90
N THR A 368 -12.51 17.33 -28.52
CA THR A 368 -12.42 15.92 -28.10
C THR A 368 -11.09 15.31 -28.57
N ALA A 369 -10.66 14.23 -27.91
CA ALA A 369 -9.42 13.53 -28.23
C ALA A 369 -9.32 13.14 -29.72
N ASP A 370 -10.43 12.70 -30.34
CA ASP A 370 -10.52 12.40 -31.78
C ASP A 370 -10.31 13.62 -32.70
N GLY A 371 -10.25 14.82 -32.15
CA GLY A 371 -9.94 16.06 -32.85
C GLY A 371 -11.16 16.87 -33.26
N LYS A 372 -12.39 16.48 -32.90
CA LYS A 372 -13.59 17.25 -33.21
C LYS A 372 -13.69 18.48 -32.31
N GLN A 373 -13.94 19.64 -32.93
CA GLN A 373 -14.21 20.87 -32.22
C GLN A 373 -15.60 20.79 -31.58
N VAL A 374 -15.70 21.18 -30.31
CA VAL A 374 -16.95 21.30 -29.57
C VAL A 374 -17.30 22.79 -29.47
N PRO A 375 -18.47 23.24 -29.95
CA PRO A 375 -18.86 24.64 -29.85
C PRO A 375 -18.93 25.12 -28.40
N ALA A 376 -18.60 26.40 -28.19
CA ALA A 376 -18.79 27.07 -26.91
C ALA A 376 -20.25 26.95 -26.44
N ALA A 377 -20.44 26.41 -25.24
CA ALA A 377 -21.76 26.15 -24.67
C ALA A 377 -21.71 26.18 -23.14
N GLN A 378 -22.78 26.66 -22.52
CA GLN A 378 -22.94 26.62 -21.05
C GLN A 378 -23.19 25.21 -20.52
N THR A 379 -23.65 24.29 -21.36
CA THR A 379 -23.83 22.88 -21.01
C THR A 379 -23.10 22.03 -22.02
N ILE A 380 -22.25 21.14 -21.54
CA ILE A 380 -21.46 20.21 -22.35
C ILE A 380 -21.81 18.77 -22.03
N THR A 381 -21.69 17.90 -23.02
CA THR A 381 -21.80 16.45 -22.83
C THR A 381 -20.40 15.88 -22.60
N VAL A 382 -20.19 15.25 -21.44
CA VAL A 382 -18.99 14.47 -21.13
C VAL A 382 -19.26 13.00 -21.46
N THR A 383 -18.33 12.35 -22.15
CA THR A 383 -18.41 10.94 -22.57
C THR A 383 -17.11 10.23 -22.20
N SER A 384 -16.95 8.94 -22.53
CA SER A 384 -15.67 8.24 -22.42
C SER A 384 -14.54 8.85 -23.26
N MET A 385 -14.87 9.60 -24.31
CA MET A 385 -13.91 10.33 -25.12
C MET A 385 -13.41 11.57 -24.36
N PRO A 386 -12.11 11.69 -24.05
CA PRO A 386 -11.60 12.85 -23.33
C PRO A 386 -11.88 14.17 -24.05
N LEU A 387 -12.43 15.12 -23.32
CA LEU A 387 -12.69 16.48 -23.76
C LEU A 387 -11.62 17.41 -23.18
N TYR A 388 -10.83 18.01 -24.05
CA TYR A 388 -9.82 19.01 -23.71
C TYR A 388 -10.47 20.39 -23.79
N LEU A 389 -10.44 21.10 -22.67
CA LEU A 389 -11.00 22.43 -22.50
C LEU A 389 -9.84 23.38 -22.20
N LYS A 390 -9.75 24.47 -22.94
CA LYS A 390 -8.69 25.47 -22.83
C LYS A 390 -9.27 26.86 -22.81
N SER A 391 -9.07 27.57 -21.70
CA SER A 391 -9.53 28.95 -21.52
C SER A 391 -9.01 29.85 -22.64
N TYR A 392 -9.79 30.88 -23.02
CA TYR A 392 -9.31 31.94 -23.92
C TYR A 392 -8.41 32.95 -23.20
N ASP A 393 -8.64 33.18 -21.91
CA ASP A 393 -7.88 34.11 -21.07
C ASP A 393 -6.86 33.39 -20.17
N ASP A 394 -5.80 34.11 -19.78
CA ASP A 394 -4.74 33.67 -18.86
C ASP A 394 -5.22 33.64 -17.39
N HIS A 395 -6.43 33.14 -17.14
CA HIS A 395 -6.99 33.06 -15.80
C HIS A 395 -6.10 32.18 -14.91
N ARG A 396 -5.48 32.81 -13.90
CA ARG A 396 -4.64 32.15 -12.89
C ARG A 396 -5.42 31.36 -11.85
N ALA A 397 -6.75 31.51 -11.81
CA ALA A 397 -7.65 30.74 -10.95
C ALA A 397 -8.78 30.18 -11.80
N LEU A 398 -8.83 28.86 -11.98
CA LEU A 398 -9.93 28.21 -12.67
C LEU A 398 -11.15 28.12 -11.74
N PRO A 399 -12.36 28.44 -12.21
CA PRO A 399 -13.57 28.30 -11.40
C PRO A 399 -13.91 26.82 -11.18
N GLU A 400 -14.39 26.46 -9.99
CA GLU A 400 -14.88 25.11 -9.73
C GLU A 400 -16.04 24.77 -10.67
N ILE A 401 -15.93 23.67 -11.43
CA ILE A 401 -17.00 23.19 -12.32
C ILE A 401 -18.03 22.33 -11.53
N PHE A 402 -17.83 22.13 -10.22
CA PHE A 402 -18.73 21.34 -9.37
C PHE A 402 -19.22 22.15 -8.15
N PRO A 403 -20.53 22.41 -8.00
CA PRO A 403 -21.08 23.09 -6.82
C PRO A 403 -21.11 22.14 -5.61
N GLN A 404 -20.17 22.28 -4.67
CA GLN A 404 -20.11 21.81 -3.26
C GLN A 404 -20.78 20.47 -2.84
N SER A 405 -21.11 19.56 -3.75
CA SER A 405 -21.65 18.24 -3.44
C SER A 405 -21.12 17.21 -4.45
N LYS A 406 -20.43 16.18 -3.93
CA LYS A 406 -20.03 14.94 -4.61
C LYS A 406 -18.79 14.93 -5.52
N THR A 407 -17.74 15.67 -5.18
CA THR A 407 -16.40 15.47 -5.77
C THR A 407 -15.41 14.89 -4.75
N ARG A 408 -14.74 13.79 -5.10
CA ARG A 408 -13.57 13.29 -4.37
C ARG A 408 -12.32 13.94 -4.95
N THR A 409 -11.59 14.69 -4.14
CA THR A 409 -10.18 15.02 -4.41
C THR A 409 -9.33 13.96 -3.73
N GLU A 410 -8.68 13.07 -4.49
CA GLU A 410 -7.69 12.14 -3.94
C GLU A 410 -6.30 12.80 -4.03
N LEU A 411 -5.74 13.16 -2.87
CA LEU A 411 -4.31 13.38 -2.69
C LEU A 411 -3.74 12.14 -1.97
N LEU A 412 -2.75 11.49 -2.55
CA LEU A 412 -2.03 10.36 -1.95
C LEU A 412 -0.69 10.86 -1.35
N TYR A 413 -0.56 10.86 -0.03
CA TYR A 413 0.30 9.92 0.74
C TYR A 413 0.67 10.42 2.17
N ASN A 414 0.94 9.44 3.06
CA ASN A 414 1.51 9.40 4.43
C ASN A 414 0.71 9.87 5.67
N GLY A 415 0.13 8.89 6.41
CA GLY A 415 0.28 8.83 7.88
C GLY A 415 -0.93 8.84 8.87
N ASP A 416 -1.42 7.64 9.24
CA ASP A 416 -1.87 7.02 10.53
C ASP A 416 -2.70 7.57 11.72
N PHE A 417 -3.34 6.62 12.43
CA PHE A 417 -4.33 6.79 13.51
C PHE A 417 -4.59 5.44 14.29
N SER A 418 -5.46 5.37 15.33
CA SER A 418 -5.74 4.21 16.26
C SER A 418 -7.15 3.58 16.17
N LEU A 419 -7.33 2.27 16.44
CA LEU A 419 -8.55 1.50 16.08
C LEU A 419 -9.04 0.46 17.13
N ARG A 420 -10.36 0.21 17.23
CA ARG A 420 -11.01 -0.92 17.96
C ARG A 420 -11.77 -1.88 17.01
N ILE A 421 -11.68 -3.20 17.22
CA ILE A 421 -12.42 -4.26 16.46
C ILE A 421 -12.82 -5.41 17.38
N SER A 422 -14.01 -5.99 17.16
CA SER A 422 -14.51 -7.21 17.78
C SER A 422 -14.48 -8.40 16.80
N ASP A 423 -13.42 -9.20 16.79
CA ASP A 423 -13.46 -10.62 16.40
C ASP A 423 -12.22 -11.33 16.96
N THR A 424 -12.37 -12.60 17.31
CA THR A 424 -11.52 -13.38 18.21
C THR A 424 -10.21 -13.92 17.59
N SER A 425 -9.80 -13.43 16.42
CA SER A 425 -8.55 -13.88 15.79
C SER A 425 -7.93 -12.86 14.82
N PHE A 426 -6.92 -12.08 15.26
CA PHE A 426 -5.92 -11.45 14.36
C PHE A 426 -4.69 -10.87 15.10
N PRO A 427 -3.45 -10.97 14.54
CA PRO A 427 -2.26 -10.23 14.98
C PRO A 427 -1.68 -9.20 13.95
N VAL A 428 -1.14 -8.09 14.52
CA VAL A 428 -0.02 -7.15 14.15
C VAL A 428 -0.05 -6.27 12.87
N GLY A 429 0.01 -4.93 13.08
CA GLY A 429 0.67 -3.93 12.20
C GLY A 429 -0.12 -2.65 11.83
N TRP A 430 0.15 -1.52 12.49
CA TRP A 430 -0.33 -0.14 12.13
C TRP A 430 0.85 0.85 12.18
N ASP A 431 0.88 1.86 11.30
CA ASP A 431 1.90 2.94 11.25
C ASP A 431 1.39 4.15 12.10
N THR A 432 2.15 5.25 12.37
CA THR A 432 1.68 6.53 13.04
C THR A 432 1.99 7.93 12.40
N GLY A 433 2.64 8.05 11.25
CA GLY A 433 2.12 8.99 10.24
C GLY A 433 2.21 10.50 10.43
N GLY A 434 3.13 11.00 11.24
CA GLY A 434 3.42 12.44 11.29
C GLY A 434 2.45 13.31 12.10
N LEU A 435 1.63 12.72 12.97
CA LEU A 435 0.94 13.42 14.05
C LEU A 435 1.87 13.60 15.27
N SER A 436 1.80 14.73 15.96
CA SER A 436 2.34 14.83 17.33
C SER A 436 1.27 14.42 18.34
N ILE A 437 1.39 13.22 18.90
CA ILE A 437 0.52 12.72 19.95
C ILE A 437 1.12 13.12 21.29
N SER A 438 0.37 13.86 22.09
CA SER A 438 0.78 14.18 23.47
C SER A 438 -0.32 13.82 24.45
N LYS A 439 0.08 13.32 25.62
CA LYS A 439 -0.83 13.05 26.72
C LYS A 439 -1.35 14.37 27.29
N TYR A 440 -2.67 14.54 27.35
CA TYR A 440 -3.27 15.66 28.06
C TYR A 440 -3.15 15.42 29.57
N MET A 441 -2.54 16.36 30.28
CA MET A 441 -2.25 16.26 31.73
C MET A 441 -3.00 17.32 32.54
N GLY A 442 -4.06 17.92 31.99
CA GLY A 442 -4.89 18.89 32.70
C GLY A 442 -5.53 18.30 33.96
N ALA A 443 -5.78 19.14 34.97
CA ALA A 443 -6.36 18.73 36.25
C ALA A 443 -7.77 18.13 36.14
N ASP A 444 -8.40 18.31 34.98
CA ASP A 444 -9.72 17.84 34.59
C ASP A 444 -9.69 16.55 33.73
N ALA A 445 -8.51 15.96 33.49
CA ALA A 445 -8.39 14.68 32.81
C ALA A 445 -9.20 13.60 33.56
N PRO A 446 -10.02 12.77 32.87
CA PRO A 446 -10.81 11.76 33.54
C PRO A 446 -9.90 10.84 34.35
N PRO A 447 -10.18 10.60 35.64
CA PRO A 447 -9.20 10.02 36.58
C PRO A 447 -8.75 8.59 36.27
N ASN A 448 -9.32 7.95 35.24
CA ASN A 448 -9.14 6.56 34.86
C ASN A 448 -9.03 6.35 33.33
N GLN A 449 -8.83 7.41 32.53
CA GLN A 449 -8.71 7.29 31.08
C GLN A 449 -7.51 8.10 30.57
N THR A 450 -6.83 7.59 29.56
CA THR A 450 -5.75 8.34 28.91
C THR A 450 -6.36 9.27 27.87
N THR A 451 -6.32 10.58 28.13
CA THR A 451 -6.75 11.60 27.18
C THR A 451 -5.60 11.96 26.25
N LEU A 452 -5.82 11.81 24.95
CA LEU A 452 -4.86 12.17 23.91
C LEU A 452 -5.20 13.55 23.35
N THR A 453 -4.18 14.39 23.22
CA THR A 453 -4.27 15.65 22.47
C THR A 453 -3.85 15.37 21.04
N LEU A 454 -4.80 15.47 20.11
CA LEU A 454 -4.49 15.42 18.69
C LEU A 454 -4.23 16.85 18.19
N THR A 455 -2.99 17.11 17.79
CA THR A 455 -2.61 18.42 17.22
C THR A 455 -2.40 18.24 15.71
N PRO A 456 -3.11 19.01 14.86
CA PRO A 456 -2.88 18.96 13.42
C PRO A 456 -1.46 19.45 13.10
N SER A 457 -0.68 18.71 12.31
CA SER A 457 0.52 19.26 11.71
C SER A 457 0.13 20.28 10.63
N VAL A 458 1.03 21.23 10.34
CA VAL A 458 0.80 22.28 9.32
C VAL A 458 0.54 21.68 7.92
N GLN A 459 0.87 20.41 7.70
CA GLN A 459 0.83 19.72 6.41
C GLN A 459 -0.35 18.76 6.19
N PHE A 460 -1.24 18.51 7.16
CA PHE A 460 -2.29 17.49 6.98
C PHE A 460 -3.72 18.01 7.18
N GLN A 461 -4.60 17.78 6.20
CA GLN A 461 -5.94 18.39 6.12
C GLN A 461 -7.10 17.51 6.62
N GLN A 462 -7.03 16.16 6.66
CA GLN A 462 -8.15 15.32 7.14
C GLN A 462 -7.67 13.98 7.71
N MET A 463 -8.35 13.45 8.73
CA MET A 463 -8.05 12.18 9.40
C MET A 463 -8.81 11.02 8.72
N VAL A 464 -8.12 9.95 8.27
CA VAL A 464 -8.74 8.75 7.67
C VAL A 464 -8.02 7.48 8.17
N GLN A 465 -8.74 6.49 8.72
CA GLN A 465 -8.24 5.11 8.97
C GLN A 465 -9.16 4.05 8.36
N ARG A 466 -8.64 2.82 8.24
CA ARG A 466 -9.28 1.69 7.54
C ARG A 466 -9.24 0.38 8.33
N LEU A 467 -10.38 -0.28 8.53
CA LEU A 467 -10.55 -1.54 9.27
C LEU A 467 -10.35 -2.81 8.40
N ARG A 468 -9.21 -3.51 8.45
CA ARG A 468 -8.96 -4.70 7.60
C ARG A 468 -9.67 -6.01 8.03
N LYS A 469 -11.02 -6.11 7.94
CA LYS A 469 -11.84 -7.33 7.58
C LYS A 469 -13.38 -7.10 7.72
N PRO A 470 -14.25 -7.96 7.14
CA PRO A 470 -15.66 -7.66 6.91
C PRO A 470 -16.57 -7.79 8.13
N LEU A 471 -17.44 -6.80 8.36
CA LEU A 471 -18.58 -6.91 9.28
C LEU A 471 -19.49 -8.07 8.85
N ALA A 472 -20.14 -8.75 9.79
CA ALA A 472 -21.12 -9.79 9.47
C ALA A 472 -22.43 -9.14 9.00
N LYS A 473 -22.84 -9.43 7.77
CA LYS A 473 -24.12 -8.94 7.19
C LYS A 473 -25.32 -9.43 7.98
N GLY A 474 -26.40 -8.65 7.92
CA GLY A 474 -27.64 -8.87 8.65
C GLY A 474 -27.60 -8.45 10.13
N ASN A 475 -26.64 -7.63 10.56
CA ASN A 475 -26.45 -7.26 11.96
C ASN A 475 -26.41 -5.75 12.21
N LEU A 476 -26.80 -5.35 13.43
CA LEU A 476 -26.76 -3.96 13.90
C LEU A 476 -25.47 -3.70 14.71
N TYR A 477 -24.87 -2.52 14.52
CA TYR A 477 -23.66 -2.10 15.21
C TYR A 477 -23.82 -0.69 15.76
N THR A 478 -23.32 -0.45 16.98
CA THR A 478 -23.24 0.87 17.62
C THR A 478 -21.78 1.27 17.79
N MET A 479 -21.42 2.46 17.32
CA MET A 479 -20.12 3.07 17.53
C MET A 479 -20.20 4.23 18.51
N SER A 480 -19.32 4.29 19.52
CA SER A 480 -19.30 5.31 20.58
C SER A 480 -18.00 6.11 20.56
N ILE A 481 -18.05 7.44 20.68
CA ILE A 481 -16.87 8.33 20.73
C ILE A 481 -16.99 9.27 21.94
N THR A 482 -15.97 9.30 22.79
CA THR A 482 -15.85 10.25 23.90
C THR A 482 -14.79 11.32 23.61
N TYR A 483 -15.20 12.59 23.59
CA TYR A 483 -14.38 13.73 23.19
C TYR A 483 -14.62 14.99 24.03
N LYS A 484 -13.70 15.95 24.00
CA LYS A 484 -13.82 17.31 24.60
C LYS A 484 -13.20 18.36 23.66
N LEU A 485 -13.82 19.54 23.60
CA LEU A 485 -13.33 20.71 22.85
C LEU A 485 -12.50 21.66 23.74
N PRO A 486 -11.58 22.47 23.17
CA PRO A 486 -10.82 23.46 23.93
C PRO A 486 -11.71 24.61 24.45
N THR A 487 -11.30 25.21 25.57
CA THR A 487 -12.10 26.12 26.40
C THR A 487 -12.33 27.53 25.83
N ALA A 488 -11.80 27.89 24.65
CA ALA A 488 -11.87 29.26 24.11
C ALA A 488 -12.80 29.37 22.88
N PRO A 489 -13.75 30.33 22.86
CA PRO A 489 -14.89 30.29 21.95
C PRO A 489 -14.58 30.93 20.59
N ALA A 490 -14.91 30.24 19.51
CA ALA A 490 -15.37 30.88 18.30
C ALA A 490 -16.81 30.40 18.08
N ALA A 491 -17.78 31.31 18.13
CA ALA A 491 -19.19 30.99 17.90
C ALA A 491 -19.37 30.42 16.48
N GLY A 492 -19.79 29.16 16.36
CA GLY A 492 -20.22 28.55 15.11
C GLY A 492 -20.30 27.02 15.15
N LYS A 493 -20.67 26.42 14.01
CA LYS A 493 -21.04 25.01 13.88
C LYS A 493 -19.81 24.10 13.77
N TRP A 494 -19.80 23.03 14.54
CA TRP A 494 -18.82 21.95 14.52
C TRP A 494 -19.47 20.70 13.92
N THR A 495 -18.75 19.84 13.20
CA THR A 495 -19.32 18.63 12.59
C THR A 495 -18.41 17.41 12.71
N MET A 496 -18.99 16.25 13.04
CA MET A 496 -18.33 14.93 13.06
C MET A 496 -19.18 13.95 12.24
N GLY A 497 -18.55 13.14 11.38
CA GLY A 497 -19.26 12.26 10.45
C GLY A 497 -18.73 10.82 10.40
N LEU A 498 -19.62 9.90 10.04
CA LEU A 498 -19.40 8.45 10.00
C LEU A 498 -19.83 7.87 8.65
N ASP A 499 -18.97 7.01 8.06
CA ASP A 499 -19.21 6.38 6.78
C ASP A 499 -19.03 4.86 6.88
N VAL A 500 -20.07 4.12 6.53
CA VAL A 500 -20.15 2.65 6.65
C VAL A 500 -20.56 2.10 5.29
N GLY A 501 -19.61 1.77 4.41
CA GLY A 501 -19.92 1.05 3.18
C GLY A 501 -18.86 1.07 2.07
N ALA A 502 -18.90 0.04 1.23
CA ALA A 502 -18.11 -0.09 -0.01
C ALA A 502 -18.66 0.75 -1.18
N MET A 503 -19.79 1.43 -0.99
CA MET A 503 -20.43 2.36 -1.92
C MET A 503 -20.99 3.48 -1.04
N GLY A 504 -20.59 4.73 -1.28
CA GLY A 504 -20.88 5.87 -0.39
C GLY A 504 -22.36 6.12 -0.12
N THR A 505 -22.91 5.44 0.88
CA THR A 505 -24.21 5.76 1.47
C THR A 505 -24.00 5.96 2.95
N PRO A 506 -24.12 7.19 3.43
CA PRO A 506 -24.81 7.34 4.70
C PRO A 506 -25.74 8.56 4.67
N LEU A 507 -27.04 8.31 4.73
CA LEU A 507 -28.00 9.30 5.25
C LEU A 507 -29.04 8.53 6.08
N HIS A 508 -28.68 8.23 7.32
CA HIS A 508 -29.60 8.62 8.38
C HIS A 508 -29.18 10.03 8.78
N ASP A 509 -30.14 10.95 8.87
CA ASP A 509 -29.99 12.40 9.10
C ASP A 509 -29.26 12.80 10.40
N GLN A 510 -28.67 11.84 11.11
CA GLN A 510 -27.95 11.99 12.37
C GLN A 510 -26.41 12.04 12.22
N ALA A 511 -25.87 11.86 11.02
CA ALA A 511 -24.42 11.79 10.79
C ALA A 511 -23.71 13.16 10.68
N PHE A 512 -24.44 14.27 10.82
CA PHE A 512 -23.86 15.61 10.97
C PHE A 512 -24.24 16.16 12.34
N LEU A 513 -23.32 16.05 13.29
CA LEU A 513 -23.57 16.46 14.67
C LEU A 513 -23.07 17.89 14.90
N GLU A 514 -23.99 18.84 15.12
CA GLU A 514 -23.65 20.15 15.69
C GLU A 514 -23.16 19.98 17.13
N MET A 515 -21.91 20.36 17.43
CA MET A 515 -21.38 20.26 18.78
C MET A 515 -21.68 21.52 19.61
N PRO A 516 -22.23 21.39 20.83
CA PRO A 516 -22.36 22.51 21.74
C PRO A 516 -20.97 22.95 22.26
N VAL A 517 -20.77 24.26 22.41
CA VAL A 517 -19.54 24.83 22.99
C VAL A 517 -19.52 24.51 24.49
N GLN A 518 -18.88 23.40 24.89
CA GLN A 518 -18.72 23.03 26.30
C GLN A 518 -17.33 22.46 26.58
N ASP A 519 -16.75 22.87 27.71
CA ASP A 519 -15.42 22.48 28.19
C ASP A 519 -15.44 21.17 28.99
N THR A 520 -16.29 20.21 28.60
CA THR A 520 -16.48 18.94 29.30
C THR A 520 -16.46 17.76 28.32
N PHE A 521 -16.01 16.58 28.76
CA PHE A 521 -16.03 15.38 27.93
C PHE A 521 -17.47 14.89 27.70
N GLN A 522 -17.81 14.62 26.44
CA GLN A 522 -19.09 14.05 26.03
C GLN A 522 -18.89 12.76 25.24
N THR A 523 -19.82 11.81 25.41
CA THR A 523 -19.88 10.58 24.61
C THR A 523 -21.03 10.67 23.61
N ARG A 524 -20.78 10.29 22.36
CA ARG A 524 -21.79 10.20 21.30
C ARG A 524 -21.77 8.84 20.65
N GLU A 525 -22.97 8.32 20.36
CA GLU A 525 -23.17 6.99 19.79
C GLU A 525 -23.88 7.07 18.45
N VAL A 526 -23.50 6.21 17.51
CA VAL A 526 -24.11 6.10 16.18
C VAL A 526 -24.34 4.62 15.88
N THR A 527 -25.59 4.28 15.58
CA THR A 527 -26.02 2.91 15.31
C THR A 527 -26.33 2.73 13.82
N PHE A 528 -25.88 1.63 13.22
CA PHE A 528 -26.13 1.32 11.81
C PHE A 528 -26.40 -0.18 11.60
N TYR A 529 -27.23 -0.51 10.60
CA TYR A 529 -27.50 -1.88 10.16
C TYR A 529 -26.65 -2.21 8.94
N TYR A 530 -25.97 -3.36 8.96
CA TYR A 530 -25.21 -3.84 7.81
C TYR A 530 -26.03 -4.90 7.07
N ALA A 531 -26.61 -4.58 5.92
CA ALA A 531 -27.66 -5.37 5.28
C ALA A 531 -27.12 -6.58 4.48
N PRO A 532 -27.89 -7.67 4.32
CA PRO A 532 -27.52 -8.84 3.51
C PRO A 532 -27.19 -8.53 2.04
N GLU A 533 -27.91 -7.57 1.46
CA GLU A 533 -27.78 -7.09 0.09
C GLU A 533 -26.65 -6.09 -0.12
N ASP A 534 -26.05 -5.58 0.96
CA ASP A 534 -24.87 -4.74 0.84
C ASP A 534 -23.72 -5.56 0.25
N PRO A 535 -22.89 -5.01 -0.66
CA PRO A 535 -21.72 -5.72 -1.18
C PRO A 535 -20.84 -6.21 -0.03
N ASP A 536 -20.23 -7.40 -0.17
CA ASP A 536 -19.28 -7.91 0.84
C ASP A 536 -18.26 -6.82 1.16
N PRO A 537 -17.91 -6.57 2.44
CA PRO A 537 -16.94 -5.55 2.75
C PRO A 537 -15.59 -6.03 2.24
N SER A 538 -15.21 -5.54 1.06
CA SER A 538 -13.87 -4.97 0.93
C SER A 538 -13.68 -3.97 2.09
N PRO A 539 -12.57 -3.98 2.81
CA PRO A 539 -12.58 -3.90 4.26
C PRO A 539 -12.49 -2.46 4.79
N ASP A 540 -13.53 -1.65 4.63
CA ASP A 540 -13.44 -0.21 4.90
C ASP A 540 -14.68 0.35 5.64
N LEU A 541 -14.69 0.30 6.98
CA LEU A 541 -15.44 1.27 7.80
C LEU A 541 -14.60 2.55 7.92
N ARG A 542 -15.18 3.73 7.70
CA ARG A 542 -14.47 5.02 7.69
C ARG A 542 -15.03 5.98 8.75
N LEU A 543 -14.17 6.45 9.66
CA LEU A 543 -14.49 7.51 10.64
C LEU A 543 -13.79 8.82 10.24
N SER A 544 -14.56 9.89 10.03
CA SER A 544 -14.03 11.22 9.71
C SER A 544 -14.36 12.22 10.82
N ILE A 545 -13.35 12.65 11.56
CA ILE A 545 -13.50 13.70 12.59
C ILE A 545 -12.86 14.99 12.06
N VAL A 546 -13.67 16.03 11.84
CA VAL A 546 -13.20 17.32 11.31
C VAL A 546 -13.43 18.40 12.37
N ASN A 547 -12.35 18.90 12.96
CA ASN A 547 -12.43 20.00 13.93
C ASN A 547 -12.01 21.32 13.28
N MET A 548 -12.98 22.16 12.88
CA MET A 548 -12.71 23.48 12.31
C MET A 548 -13.46 24.56 13.05
N ALA A 549 -12.74 25.59 13.51
CA ALA A 549 -13.38 26.83 13.92
C ALA A 549 -13.98 27.55 12.70
N PRO A 550 -15.01 28.39 12.88
CA PRO A 550 -15.62 29.20 11.81
C PRO A 550 -14.64 30.11 11.06
N THR A 551 -13.50 30.44 11.69
CA THR A 551 -12.40 31.21 11.09
C THR A 551 -11.53 30.38 10.14
N GLY A 552 -11.84 29.10 9.93
CA GLY A 552 -11.02 28.15 9.17
C GLY A 552 -9.76 27.70 9.93
N THR A 553 -9.62 28.08 11.20
CA THR A 553 -8.47 27.69 12.03
C THR A 553 -8.75 26.32 12.66
N LYS A 554 -7.85 25.36 12.45
CA LYS A 554 -7.95 24.03 13.04
C LYS A 554 -7.70 24.12 14.55
N GLN A 555 -8.56 23.47 15.34
CA GLN A 555 -8.44 23.44 16.80
C GLN A 555 -8.04 22.04 17.26
N PRO A 556 -7.27 21.90 18.35
CA PRO A 556 -7.00 20.59 18.94
C PRO A 556 -8.31 19.96 19.42
N LEU A 557 -8.41 18.64 19.30
CA LEU A 557 -9.53 17.86 19.81
C LEU A 557 -8.98 16.85 20.83
N TYR A 558 -9.61 16.78 22.00
CA TYR A 558 -9.26 15.81 23.02
C TYR A 558 -10.15 14.60 22.87
N ILE A 559 -9.56 13.42 22.64
CA ILE A 559 -10.31 12.16 22.57
C ILE A 559 -9.86 11.27 23.72
N SER A 560 -10.82 10.73 24.46
CA SER A 560 -10.56 9.79 25.55
C SER A 560 -10.98 8.36 25.22
N ARG A 561 -11.90 8.14 24.26
CA ARG A 561 -12.40 6.80 23.90
C ARG A 561 -13.06 6.75 22.52
N ILE A 562 -12.91 5.62 21.80
CA ILE A 562 -13.73 5.23 20.63
C ILE A 562 -14.11 3.74 20.78
N SER A 563 -15.34 3.30 20.51
CA SER A 563 -15.78 1.90 20.53
C SER A 563 -16.66 1.52 19.35
N LEU A 564 -16.66 0.25 18.96
CA LEU A 564 -17.62 -0.34 18.01
C LEU A 564 -18.15 -1.64 18.63
N THR A 565 -19.46 -1.77 18.68
CA THR A 565 -20.16 -2.82 19.44
C THR A 565 -21.26 -3.40 18.57
N GLN A 566 -21.28 -4.71 18.35
CA GLN A 566 -22.45 -5.36 17.77
C GLN A 566 -23.61 -5.34 18.79
N VAL A 567 -24.78 -4.91 18.36
CA VAL A 567 -25.97 -4.78 19.20
C VAL A 567 -27.12 -5.58 18.59
N SER A 568 -28.06 -6.02 19.42
CA SER A 568 -29.26 -6.70 18.91
C SER A 568 -30.17 -5.74 18.14
N ASP A 569 -31.16 -6.30 17.44
CA ASP A 569 -32.28 -5.60 16.77
C ASP A 569 -33.09 -4.67 17.69
N ARG A 570 -32.92 -4.79 19.02
CA ARG A 570 -33.53 -3.92 20.04
C ARG A 570 -32.52 -3.00 20.75
N GLY A 571 -31.27 -2.94 20.28
CA GLY A 571 -30.21 -2.07 20.82
C GLY A 571 -29.49 -2.61 22.07
N HIS A 572 -29.64 -3.89 22.41
CA HIS A 572 -28.93 -4.49 23.55
C HIS A 572 -27.50 -4.88 23.17
N VAL A 573 -26.53 -4.70 24.07
CA VAL A 573 -25.15 -5.14 23.86
C VAL A 573 -25.08 -6.66 23.92
N LEU A 574 -24.56 -7.30 22.87
CA LEU A 574 -24.44 -8.76 22.86
C LEU A 574 -23.37 -9.22 23.86
N PRO A 575 -23.62 -10.30 24.64
CA PRO A 575 -22.62 -10.88 25.53
C PRO A 575 -21.44 -11.43 24.71
N HIS A 576 -20.21 -11.24 25.20
CA HIS A 576 -18.92 -11.72 24.63
C HIS A 576 -18.23 -10.80 23.60
N THR A 577 -18.20 -9.50 23.86
CA THR A 577 -17.37 -8.55 23.09
C THR A 577 -15.94 -8.50 23.61
N THR A 578 -14.97 -8.89 22.77
CA THR A 578 -13.52 -8.79 23.03
C THR A 578 -12.99 -7.42 22.62
N ASN A 579 -12.29 -6.71 23.51
CA ASN A 579 -11.73 -5.38 23.29
C ASN A 579 -10.21 -5.42 23.06
N ILE A 580 -9.68 -4.53 22.22
CA ILE A 580 -8.25 -4.22 22.17
C ILE A 580 -8.05 -2.80 22.72
N LEU A 581 -7.15 -2.67 23.68
CA LEU A 581 -6.89 -1.46 24.45
C LEU A 581 -5.40 -1.14 24.38
N TYR A 582 -5.04 0.13 24.24
CA TYR A 582 -3.66 0.59 24.31
C TYR A 582 -3.50 1.43 25.58
N SER A 583 -2.59 1.04 26.48
CA SER A 583 -2.49 1.63 27.81
C SER A 583 -1.04 2.00 28.14
N PRO A 584 -0.76 3.24 28.54
CA PRO A 584 0.57 3.64 29.00
C PRO A 584 0.84 3.22 30.46
N VAL A 585 -0.14 2.60 31.13
CA VAL A 585 -0.05 2.15 32.54
C VAL A 585 -0.76 0.81 32.71
N LEU A 586 -0.50 0.10 33.81
CA LEU A 586 -1.28 -1.10 34.15
C LEU A 586 -2.74 -0.70 34.43
N PRO A 587 -3.74 -1.36 33.82
CA PRO A 587 -5.13 -1.05 34.11
C PRO A 587 -5.52 -1.46 35.54
N THR A 588 -6.06 -0.49 36.28
CA THR A 588 -6.49 -0.65 37.68
C THR A 588 -7.97 -0.33 37.90
N SER A 589 -8.71 0.01 36.84
CA SER A 589 -10.13 0.39 36.89
C SER A 589 -10.84 0.03 35.58
N GLY A 590 -12.18 -0.11 35.60
CA GLY A 590 -13.00 -0.41 34.41
C GLY A 590 -13.48 -1.86 34.31
N SER A 591 -14.31 -2.12 33.29
CA SER A 591 -14.94 -3.42 33.02
C SER A 591 -14.34 -4.03 31.76
N TYR A 592 -13.88 -5.28 31.85
CA TYR A 592 -13.15 -6.00 30.81
C TYR A 592 -13.80 -7.35 30.56
N SER A 593 -13.96 -7.71 29.30
CA SER A 593 -14.43 -9.03 28.91
C SER A 593 -13.27 -10.00 28.82
N LYS A 594 -13.56 -11.28 29.02
CA LYS A 594 -12.64 -12.36 28.67
C LYS A 594 -12.24 -12.23 27.21
N HIS A 595 -10.94 -12.39 26.96
CA HIS A 595 -10.18 -12.19 25.73
C HIS A 595 -9.78 -10.75 25.40
N ASP A 596 -10.18 -9.74 26.20
CA ASP A 596 -9.72 -8.36 26.02
C ASP A 596 -8.20 -8.28 26.02
N GLN A 597 -7.59 -7.65 25.03
CA GLN A 597 -6.15 -7.45 24.94
C GLN A 597 -5.79 -6.01 25.28
N ILE A 598 -4.78 -5.82 26.12
CA ILE A 598 -4.23 -4.52 26.51
C ILE A 598 -2.79 -4.48 26.02
N TYR A 599 -2.46 -3.66 25.06
CA TYR A 599 -1.08 -3.41 24.64
C TYR A 599 -0.50 -2.23 25.40
N PHE A 600 0.71 -2.37 25.91
CA PHE A 600 1.36 -1.26 26.60
C PHE A 600 1.93 -0.26 25.59
N THR A 601 1.81 1.02 25.88
CA THR A 601 2.37 2.09 25.04
C THR A 601 3.51 2.84 25.71
N ASP A 602 3.73 2.62 27.00
CA ASP A 602 4.91 3.14 27.71
C ASP A 602 6.09 2.18 27.51
N ALA A 603 7.21 2.71 27.04
CA ALA A 603 8.39 1.91 26.70
C ALA A 603 8.98 1.16 27.91
N ASN A 604 8.89 1.74 29.12
CA ASN A 604 9.36 1.08 30.34
C ASN A 604 8.41 -0.05 30.73
N LEU A 605 7.10 0.18 30.62
CA LEU A 605 6.08 -0.82 30.87
C LEU A 605 6.15 -1.98 29.86
N ILE A 606 6.41 -1.68 28.59
CA ILE A 606 6.66 -2.70 27.55
C ILE A 606 7.90 -3.51 27.90
N ALA A 607 8.96 -2.85 28.37
CA ALA A 607 10.21 -3.49 28.76
C ALA A 607 10.04 -4.39 30.00
N THR A 608 9.19 -4.02 30.97
CA THR A 608 8.98 -4.79 32.21
C THR A 608 7.92 -5.88 32.08
N GLU A 609 6.78 -5.55 31.46
CA GLU A 609 5.57 -6.39 31.45
C GLU A 609 5.33 -7.11 30.11
N GLY A 610 6.11 -6.82 29.07
CA GLY A 610 5.92 -7.36 27.71
C GLY A 610 5.08 -6.45 26.82
N LEU A 611 4.69 -6.89 25.62
CA LEU A 611 3.93 -6.03 24.68
C LEU A 611 2.56 -5.62 25.19
N GLY A 612 2.05 -6.30 26.22
CA GLY A 612 0.69 -6.13 26.70
C GLY A 612 0.20 -7.35 27.47
N TRP A 613 -1.06 -7.36 27.88
CA TRP A 613 -1.76 -8.44 28.56
C TRP A 613 -3.05 -8.85 27.81
N VAL A 614 -3.57 -10.05 28.05
CA VAL A 614 -4.88 -10.55 27.63
C VAL A 614 -5.71 -10.93 28.86
N CYS A 615 -6.98 -10.54 28.86
CA CYS A 615 -7.94 -10.83 29.91
C CYS A 615 -8.38 -12.29 29.80
N LEU A 616 -8.08 -13.10 30.80
CA LEU A 616 -8.46 -14.51 30.87
C LEU A 616 -9.84 -14.73 31.48
N SER A 617 -10.34 -13.77 32.26
CA SER A 617 -11.66 -13.82 32.88
C SER A 617 -12.29 -12.45 32.91
N SER A 618 -13.52 -12.35 32.40
CA SER A 618 -14.30 -11.10 32.44
C SER A 618 -14.43 -10.60 33.87
N GLY A 619 -14.45 -9.28 34.04
CA GLY A 619 -14.58 -8.67 35.34
C GLY A 619 -14.65 -7.15 35.30
N THR A 620 -15.12 -6.58 36.40
CA THR A 620 -15.11 -5.14 36.68
C THR A 620 -14.22 -4.87 37.88
N PHE A 621 -13.28 -3.94 37.72
CA PHE A 621 -12.52 -3.42 38.85
C PHE A 621 -13.38 -2.48 39.69
N GLY A 622 -13.24 -2.58 41.01
CA GLY A 622 -13.90 -1.70 41.97
C GLY A 622 -14.57 -2.47 43.10
N ALA A 623 -15.35 -1.76 43.91
CA ALA A 623 -16.14 -2.34 44.98
C ALA A 623 -17.59 -1.83 44.92
N LEU A 624 -18.54 -2.71 45.21
CA LEU A 624 -19.95 -2.36 45.42
C LEU A 624 -20.26 -2.50 46.91
N SER A 625 -20.86 -1.47 47.51
CA SER A 625 -21.17 -1.45 48.93
C SER A 625 -22.67 -1.42 49.20
N GLY A 626 -23.15 -2.42 49.93
CA GLY A 626 -24.54 -2.55 50.37
C GLY A 626 -25.56 -2.78 49.26
N VAL A 627 -25.12 -3.27 48.09
CA VAL A 627 -26.02 -3.71 47.00
C VAL A 627 -26.31 -5.18 47.20
N THR A 628 -27.58 -5.55 47.29
CA THR A 628 -28.05 -6.94 47.30
C THR A 628 -28.98 -7.18 46.12
N GLY A 629 -28.98 -8.40 45.60
CA GLY A 629 -29.64 -8.80 44.38
C GLY A 629 -30.38 -10.11 44.54
N SER A 630 -31.48 -10.24 43.81
CA SER A 630 -32.27 -11.46 43.68
C SER A 630 -32.43 -11.83 42.20
N LEU A 631 -32.23 -13.11 41.88
CA LEU A 631 -32.36 -13.69 40.55
C LEU A 631 -32.87 -15.13 40.68
N THR A 632 -33.71 -15.57 39.75
CA THR A 632 -34.31 -16.91 39.75
C THR A 632 -33.67 -17.76 38.68
N ASN A 633 -33.39 -19.04 38.97
CA ASN A 633 -32.86 -19.99 37.99
C ASN A 633 -33.65 -19.95 36.66
N GLY A 634 -32.94 -19.91 35.53
CA GLY A 634 -33.49 -19.80 34.19
C GLY A 634 -33.91 -18.38 33.78
N SER A 635 -33.89 -17.40 34.68
CA SER A 635 -34.21 -16.01 34.37
C SER A 635 -32.97 -15.23 33.92
N TYR A 636 -33.19 -14.25 33.04
CA TYR A 636 -32.19 -13.22 32.73
C TYR A 636 -32.31 -12.01 33.64
N VAL A 637 -33.26 -11.98 34.58
CA VAL A 637 -33.56 -10.77 35.33
C VAL A 637 -32.90 -10.79 36.71
N LEU A 638 -32.11 -9.77 36.99
CA LEU A 638 -31.59 -9.40 38.30
C LEU A 638 -32.37 -8.21 38.86
N THR A 639 -32.93 -8.36 40.06
CA THR A 639 -33.51 -7.23 40.81
C THR A 639 -32.61 -6.87 41.98
N VAL A 640 -32.25 -5.60 42.13
CA VAL A 640 -31.38 -5.11 43.21
C VAL A 640 -32.11 -4.19 44.17
N ASN A 641 -31.63 -4.12 45.42
CA ASN A 641 -32.20 -3.30 46.48
C ASN A 641 -31.97 -1.78 46.33
N LYS A 642 -31.01 -1.37 45.49
CA LYS A 642 -30.62 0.03 45.28
C LYS A 642 -30.77 0.44 43.82
N ALA A 643 -31.57 1.47 43.57
CA ALA A 643 -31.78 2.03 42.25
C ALA A 643 -30.46 2.54 41.62
N ASN A 644 -30.27 2.31 40.31
CA ASN A 644 -29.12 2.74 39.51
C ASN A 644 -27.75 2.37 40.10
N SER A 645 -27.71 1.31 40.92
CA SER A 645 -26.50 0.90 41.64
C SER A 645 -25.51 0.10 40.77
N LEU A 646 -25.96 -0.35 39.60
CA LEU A 646 -25.16 -1.09 38.62
C LEU A 646 -25.20 -0.36 37.28
N ARG A 647 -24.15 -0.50 36.48
CA ARG A 647 -24.11 0.06 35.13
C ARG A 647 -24.18 -1.06 34.10
N VAL A 648 -24.92 -0.81 33.02
CA VAL A 648 -24.89 -1.68 31.83
C VAL A 648 -23.44 -1.76 31.33
N GLY A 649 -22.96 -2.98 31.08
CA GLY A 649 -21.57 -3.28 30.73
C GLY A 649 -20.70 -3.76 31.91
N ASP A 650 -21.19 -3.71 33.14
CA ASP A 650 -20.46 -4.22 34.30
C ASP A 650 -20.61 -5.74 34.47
N TYR A 651 -19.58 -6.37 35.04
CA TYR A 651 -19.56 -7.77 35.42
C TYR A 651 -19.72 -7.93 36.93
N VAL A 652 -20.76 -8.63 37.34
CA VAL A 652 -21.10 -8.84 38.75
C VAL A 652 -21.22 -10.31 39.10
N LYS A 653 -21.01 -10.60 40.38
CA LYS A 653 -21.29 -11.89 41.02
C LYS A 653 -22.29 -11.69 42.13
N ILE A 654 -23.26 -12.60 42.24
CA ILE A 654 -24.35 -12.54 43.21
C ILE A 654 -24.16 -13.66 44.24
N GLY A 655 -23.90 -13.27 45.48
CA GLY A 655 -23.59 -14.19 46.58
C GLY A 655 -22.41 -15.11 46.25
N ASN A 656 -22.63 -16.41 46.47
CA ASN A 656 -21.64 -17.46 46.21
C ASN A 656 -21.81 -18.14 44.84
N ASP A 657 -22.67 -17.61 43.96
CA ASP A 657 -22.87 -18.18 42.62
C ASP A 657 -21.54 -18.25 41.85
N SER A 658 -21.20 -19.39 41.25
CA SER A 658 -19.95 -19.55 40.51
C SER A 658 -19.94 -18.80 39.18
N GLN A 659 -21.11 -18.35 38.70
CA GLN A 659 -21.26 -17.60 37.47
C GLN A 659 -21.06 -16.09 37.68
N ILE A 660 -20.37 -15.47 36.72
CA ILE A 660 -20.24 -14.02 36.60
C ILE A 660 -21.23 -13.57 35.53
N TYR A 661 -21.98 -12.52 35.82
CA TYR A 661 -23.04 -12.02 34.97
C TYR A 661 -22.70 -10.64 34.42
N LEU A 662 -22.83 -10.45 33.12
CA LEU A 662 -22.82 -9.14 32.47
C LEU A 662 -24.16 -8.45 32.73
N ILE A 663 -24.15 -7.20 33.17
CA ILE A 663 -25.36 -6.36 33.16
C ILE A 663 -25.59 -5.90 31.72
N ALA A 664 -26.50 -6.55 31.02
CA ALA A 664 -26.70 -6.35 29.58
C ALA A 664 -27.71 -5.23 29.28
N TYR A 665 -28.69 -5.04 30.16
CA TYR A 665 -29.69 -3.99 30.02
C TYR A 665 -30.24 -3.57 31.37
N GLN A 666 -30.69 -2.32 31.47
CA GLN A 666 -31.39 -1.82 32.64
C GLN A 666 -32.83 -1.54 32.26
N GLU A 667 -33.73 -2.38 32.75
CA GLU A 667 -35.16 -2.28 32.45
C GLU A 667 -35.85 -1.24 33.34
N SER A 668 -35.42 -1.13 34.60
CA SER A 668 -35.86 -0.10 35.52
C SER A 668 -34.75 0.23 36.51
N PRO A 669 -34.87 1.29 37.34
CA PRO A 669 -33.82 1.67 38.28
C PRO A 669 -33.29 0.51 39.15
N THR A 670 -34.15 -0.44 39.51
CA THR A 670 -33.80 -1.61 40.34
C THR A 670 -33.83 -2.94 39.60
N ARG A 671 -34.14 -2.97 38.30
CA ARG A 671 -34.31 -4.21 37.52
C ARG A 671 -33.40 -4.20 36.30
N TYR A 672 -32.56 -5.23 36.19
CA TYR A 672 -31.54 -5.36 35.15
C TYR A 672 -31.69 -6.70 34.46
N GLU A 673 -31.46 -6.73 33.15
CA GLU A 673 -31.29 -7.97 32.41
C GLU A 673 -29.80 -8.32 32.33
N LEU A 674 -29.53 -9.61 32.48
CA LEU A 674 -28.21 -10.21 32.48
C LEU A 674 -27.89 -10.75 31.09
N GLY A 675 -26.62 -10.74 30.72
CA GLY A 675 -26.14 -11.30 29.44
C GLY A 675 -26.24 -12.83 29.34
N SER A 676 -26.70 -13.51 30.39
CA SER A 676 -26.88 -14.96 30.42
C SER A 676 -27.91 -15.34 31.47
N THR A 677 -28.63 -16.45 31.28
CA THR A 677 -29.56 -16.95 32.30
C THR A 677 -28.82 -17.29 33.59
N ALA A 678 -29.50 -17.02 34.69
CA ALA A 678 -29.19 -17.53 36.01
C ALA A 678 -29.16 -19.06 36.01
N ARG A 679 -28.11 -19.68 36.54
CA ARG A 679 -28.06 -21.14 36.77
C ARG A 679 -28.58 -21.56 38.13
N THR A 680 -28.69 -20.62 39.07
CA THR A 680 -29.16 -20.86 40.43
C THR A 680 -30.13 -19.76 40.85
N THR A 681 -30.99 -20.05 41.81
CA THR A 681 -31.84 -19.02 42.43
C THR A 681 -31.09 -18.39 43.60
N GLN A 682 -30.89 -17.08 43.57
CA GLN A 682 -30.29 -16.29 44.64
C GLN A 682 -31.31 -15.26 45.13
N GLN A 683 -31.50 -15.15 46.44
CA GLN A 683 -32.46 -14.19 47.02
C GLN A 683 -31.74 -13.27 48.02
N ASN A 684 -31.84 -11.96 47.78
CA ASN A 684 -31.26 -10.87 48.57
C ASN A 684 -29.76 -11.07 48.92
N GLN A 685 -29.01 -11.66 48.00
CA GLN A 685 -27.59 -11.94 48.20
C GLN A 685 -26.73 -10.74 47.84
N PRO A 686 -25.53 -10.56 48.44
CA PRO A 686 -24.62 -9.48 48.08
C PRO A 686 -24.27 -9.49 46.59
N VAL A 687 -24.32 -8.33 45.94
CA VAL A 687 -23.82 -8.14 44.58
C VAL A 687 -22.45 -7.51 44.67
N SER A 688 -21.47 -8.11 44.01
CA SER A 688 -20.09 -7.66 44.01
C SER A 688 -19.53 -7.59 42.60
N TYR A 689 -18.64 -6.62 42.36
CA TYR A 689 -17.80 -6.67 41.16
C TYR A 689 -16.72 -7.74 41.34
N VAL A 690 -16.40 -8.44 40.26
CA VAL A 690 -15.31 -9.40 40.22
C VAL A 690 -14.19 -8.79 39.39
N PRO A 691 -12.96 -8.62 39.92
CA PRO A 691 -11.88 -8.05 39.13
C PRO A 691 -11.54 -8.96 37.95
N PRO A 692 -11.21 -8.40 36.78
CA PRO A 692 -10.74 -9.18 35.65
C PRO A 692 -9.36 -9.80 35.95
N VAL A 693 -9.07 -10.93 35.31
CA VAL A 693 -7.78 -11.62 35.44
C VAL A 693 -7.01 -11.47 34.14
N PHE A 694 -5.75 -11.06 34.19
CA PHE A 694 -4.92 -10.84 33.00
C PHE A 694 -3.73 -11.79 32.92
N LEU A 695 -3.26 -12.05 31.70
CA LEU A 695 -2.05 -12.81 31.38
C LEU A 695 -1.19 -12.00 30.39
N PRO A 696 0.14 -11.94 30.52
CA PRO A 696 0.96 -11.25 29.53
C PRO A 696 0.84 -11.84 28.11
N LEU A 697 0.61 -10.97 27.13
CA LEU A 697 0.82 -11.24 25.71
C LEU A 697 2.33 -11.41 25.53
N ALA A 698 2.73 -12.48 24.83
CA ALA A 698 4.09 -12.98 24.77
C ALA A 698 5.13 -11.85 24.85
N LYS A 699 6.05 -11.95 25.84
CA LYS A 699 7.26 -11.12 25.81
C LYS A 699 7.83 -11.25 24.41
N PRO A 700 8.16 -10.14 23.73
CA PRO A 700 9.08 -10.23 22.63
C PRO A 700 10.34 -10.77 23.27
N VAL A 701 10.60 -12.06 23.08
CA VAL A 701 11.98 -12.51 23.11
C VAL A 701 12.54 -11.85 21.86
N GLN A 702 13.02 -10.62 22.01
CA GLN A 702 14.22 -10.32 21.27
C GLN A 702 15.16 -11.46 21.65
N PRO A 703 15.64 -12.29 20.70
CA PRO A 703 16.94 -12.83 20.94
C PRO A 703 17.80 -11.58 20.99
N VAL A 704 18.11 -11.12 22.22
CA VAL A 704 19.35 -10.43 22.43
C VAL A 704 20.35 -11.40 21.86
N LEU A 705 20.83 -11.16 20.62
CA LEU A 705 21.93 -11.93 20.08
C LEU A 705 22.98 -11.87 21.20
N PRO A 706 23.33 -13.02 21.82
CA PRO A 706 24.20 -12.98 22.99
C PRO A 706 25.43 -12.16 22.64
N ALA A 707 25.84 -11.24 23.52
CA ALA A 707 27.04 -10.46 23.23
C ALA A 707 28.21 -11.42 22.93
N PRO A 708 29.14 -11.03 22.03
CA PRO A 708 30.31 -11.84 21.76
C PRO A 708 30.98 -12.32 23.04
N ALA A 709 31.06 -13.64 23.22
CA ALA A 709 31.55 -14.25 24.44
C ALA A 709 32.96 -14.80 24.22
N ALA A 710 33.90 -14.39 25.08
CA ALA A 710 35.23 -14.99 25.07
C ALA A 710 35.12 -16.45 25.56
N LEU A 711 35.72 -17.39 24.83
CA LEU A 711 35.89 -18.76 25.30
C LEU A 711 37.29 -18.91 25.88
N THR A 712 37.38 -19.53 27.05
CA THR A 712 38.66 -19.92 27.64
C THR A 712 39.05 -21.29 27.10
N ALA A 713 40.06 -21.33 26.24
CA ALA A 713 40.65 -22.58 25.79
C ALA A 713 41.37 -23.24 26.97
N THR A 714 40.90 -24.41 27.41
CA THR A 714 41.41 -25.08 28.62
C THR A 714 42.54 -26.05 28.34
N ARG A 715 42.23 -27.21 27.74
CA ARG A 715 43.20 -28.23 27.32
C ARG A 715 43.23 -28.32 25.80
N SER A 716 44.38 -28.71 25.26
CA SER A 716 44.55 -29.01 23.84
C SER A 716 44.39 -30.52 23.61
N PRO A 717 43.54 -30.95 22.65
CA PRO A 717 42.66 -30.14 21.83
C PRO A 717 41.44 -29.62 22.61
N PHE A 718 41.07 -28.38 22.34
CA PHE A 718 39.85 -27.75 22.88
C PHE A 718 38.69 -27.97 21.92
N VAL A 719 37.54 -28.41 22.42
CA VAL A 719 36.33 -28.62 21.60
C VAL A 719 35.24 -27.67 22.07
N TYR A 720 34.65 -26.95 21.11
CA TYR A 720 33.45 -26.15 21.32
C TYR A 720 32.33 -26.68 20.42
N LYS A 721 31.15 -26.92 21.00
CA LYS A 721 29.93 -27.30 20.28
C LYS A 721 28.95 -26.14 20.36
N ASN A 722 28.40 -25.74 19.21
CA ASN A 722 27.31 -24.78 19.19
C ASN A 722 26.04 -25.44 19.73
N ALA A 723 25.74 -25.19 21.01
CA ALA A 723 24.52 -25.65 21.67
C ALA A 723 23.34 -24.68 21.48
N GLN A 724 23.55 -23.55 20.78
CA GLN A 724 22.50 -22.57 20.51
C GLN A 724 21.65 -23.01 19.31
N ALA A 725 20.40 -22.56 19.28
CA ALA A 725 19.48 -22.81 18.17
C ALA A 725 19.84 -22.00 16.90
N SER A 726 20.61 -20.92 17.05
CA SER A 726 21.08 -20.06 15.97
C SER A 726 22.53 -20.37 15.59
N PRO A 727 22.96 -20.10 14.33
CA PRO A 727 24.36 -20.21 13.94
C PRO A 727 25.26 -19.26 14.75
N VAL A 728 26.51 -19.63 14.94
CA VAL A 728 27.52 -18.79 15.60
C VAL A 728 28.83 -18.79 14.81
N ASP A 729 29.61 -17.72 14.95
CA ASP A 729 30.98 -17.65 14.47
C ASP A 729 31.96 -17.80 15.63
N VAL A 730 32.91 -18.72 15.51
CA VAL A 730 34.04 -18.86 16.44
C VAL A 730 35.26 -18.19 15.83
N LEU A 731 35.64 -17.05 16.40
CA LEU A 731 36.85 -16.33 16.05
C LEU A 731 38.04 -16.94 16.81
N VAL A 732 39.04 -17.41 16.08
CA VAL A 732 40.29 -17.96 16.61
C VAL A 732 41.42 -16.99 16.31
N ALA A 733 41.97 -16.35 17.35
CA ALA A 733 43.03 -15.36 17.21
C ALA A 733 44.13 -15.54 18.28
N LYS A 734 45.39 -15.23 17.95
CA LYS A 734 46.56 -15.40 18.83
C LYS A 734 46.80 -16.86 19.26
N GLY A 735 47.83 -17.10 20.08
CA GLY A 735 48.25 -18.45 20.49
C GLY A 735 49.03 -19.19 19.40
N ALA A 736 49.43 -20.43 19.69
CA ALA A 736 50.16 -21.30 18.77
C ALA A 736 49.27 -22.50 18.42
N VAL A 737 48.33 -22.29 17.49
CA VAL A 737 47.36 -23.29 17.02
C VAL A 737 47.98 -24.07 15.86
N SER A 738 47.96 -25.40 15.96
CA SER A 738 48.51 -26.30 14.95
C SER A 738 47.43 -26.93 14.06
N LEU A 739 46.16 -26.98 14.52
CA LEU A 739 45.07 -27.62 13.77
C LEU A 739 43.69 -27.10 14.21
N ILE A 740 42.81 -26.80 13.26
CA ILE A 740 41.39 -26.49 13.50
C ILE A 740 40.54 -27.45 12.66
N GLU A 741 39.69 -28.22 13.32
CA GLU A 741 38.81 -29.21 12.69
C GLU A 741 37.34 -28.90 12.96
N TRP A 742 36.47 -29.18 11.99
CA TRP A 742 35.03 -29.00 12.09
C TRP A 742 34.30 -30.36 12.08
N SER A 743 33.18 -30.46 12.79
CA SER A 743 32.34 -31.66 12.81
C SER A 743 30.86 -31.32 12.99
N ARG A 744 29.99 -31.95 12.18
CA ARG A 744 28.53 -31.84 12.33
C ARG A 744 27.95 -32.82 13.35
N ASN A 745 28.55 -34.00 13.47
CA ASN A 745 28.04 -35.11 14.28
C ASN A 745 28.82 -35.33 15.58
N GLY A 746 29.93 -34.62 15.79
CA GLY A 746 30.84 -34.76 16.93
C GLY A 746 31.80 -35.95 16.84
N SER A 747 31.71 -36.78 15.79
CA SER A 747 32.46 -38.02 15.63
C SER A 747 33.42 -37.99 14.44
N THR A 748 32.99 -37.46 13.30
CA THR A 748 33.81 -37.31 12.09
C THR A 748 34.34 -35.88 12.02
N TRP A 749 35.66 -35.72 11.94
CA TRP A 749 36.34 -34.43 11.99
C TRP A 749 37.05 -34.13 10.67
N TYR A 750 36.89 -32.90 10.19
CA TYR A 750 37.46 -32.43 8.93
C TYR A 750 38.41 -31.27 9.21
N ASP A 751 39.67 -31.41 8.80
CA ASP A 751 40.65 -30.34 8.87
C ASP A 751 40.22 -29.16 7.99
N THR A 752 40.17 -27.97 8.57
CA THR A 752 39.78 -26.74 7.88
C THR A 752 40.94 -26.14 7.07
N GLY A 753 42.17 -26.62 7.27
CA GLY A 753 43.39 -26.06 6.69
C GLY A 753 43.79 -24.71 7.31
N GLN A 754 43.11 -24.29 8.38
CA GLN A 754 43.31 -23.00 9.03
C GLN A 754 43.93 -23.17 10.41
N THR A 755 44.77 -22.20 10.80
CA THR A 755 45.33 -22.08 12.16
C THR A 755 44.86 -20.81 12.88
N SER A 756 44.13 -19.92 12.20
CA SER A 756 43.44 -18.75 12.76
C SER A 756 42.35 -18.29 11.79
N GLY A 757 41.38 -17.51 12.27
CA GLY A 757 40.28 -17.01 11.42
C GLY A 757 38.90 -17.21 12.04
N ILE A 758 37.86 -17.12 11.21
CA ILE A 758 36.45 -17.23 11.62
C ILE A 758 35.90 -18.58 11.17
N ILE A 759 35.38 -19.36 12.11
CA ILE A 759 34.74 -20.66 11.83
C ILE A 759 33.24 -20.55 12.13
N SER A 760 32.42 -20.62 11.09
CA SER A 760 30.95 -20.61 11.25
C SER A 760 30.42 -21.99 11.61
N LEU A 761 29.59 -22.06 12.65
CA LEU A 761 28.97 -23.27 13.18
C LEU A 761 27.45 -23.13 13.17
N SER A 762 26.75 -24.02 12.46
CA SER A 762 25.30 -24.14 12.62
C SER A 762 24.95 -24.77 13.98
N ALA A 763 23.67 -24.72 14.37
CA ALA A 763 23.20 -25.37 15.59
C ALA A 763 23.59 -26.86 15.60
N GLY A 764 24.29 -27.29 16.65
CA GLY A 764 24.78 -28.66 16.81
C GLY A 764 26.16 -28.97 16.23
N ASP A 765 26.71 -28.12 15.35
CA ASP A 765 28.06 -28.27 14.83
C ASP A 765 29.11 -28.03 15.93
N SER A 766 30.31 -28.59 15.76
CA SER A 766 31.43 -28.48 16.69
C SER A 766 32.72 -28.09 15.98
N VAL A 767 33.57 -27.34 16.68
CA VAL A 767 34.96 -27.05 16.29
C VAL A 767 35.92 -27.64 17.32
N ARG A 768 37.02 -28.22 16.84
CA ARG A 768 38.13 -28.73 17.65
C ARG A 768 39.40 -27.97 17.28
N ILE A 769 40.13 -27.51 18.28
CA ILE A 769 41.29 -26.62 18.11
C ILE A 769 42.46 -27.19 18.90
N THR A 770 43.51 -27.59 18.20
CA THR A 770 44.76 -28.11 18.77
C THR A 770 45.82 -27.01 18.80
N TYR A 771 46.44 -26.81 19.95
CA TYR A 771 47.44 -25.77 20.18
C TYR A 771 48.50 -26.16 21.22
N SER A 772 49.67 -25.52 21.16
CA SER A 772 50.72 -25.60 22.19
C SER A 772 50.74 -24.36 23.11
N SER A 773 50.17 -23.25 22.65
CA SER A 773 49.88 -22.05 23.46
C SER A 773 48.44 -21.62 23.22
N ALA A 774 47.69 -21.36 24.30
CA ALA A 774 46.25 -21.13 24.24
C ALA A 774 45.86 -19.96 23.30
N PRO A 775 44.94 -20.18 22.35
CA PRO A 775 44.40 -19.10 21.51
C PRO A 775 43.36 -18.28 22.26
N ARG A 776 43.14 -17.04 21.81
CA ARG A 776 41.98 -16.23 22.19
C ARG A 776 40.82 -16.63 21.30
N LEU A 777 39.78 -17.15 21.92
CA LEU A 777 38.57 -17.60 21.24
C LEU A 777 37.42 -16.65 21.56
N THR A 778 36.60 -16.30 20.56
CA THR A 778 35.40 -15.48 20.77
C THR A 778 34.25 -16.03 19.94
N VAL A 779 33.12 -16.31 20.57
CA VAL A 779 31.89 -16.74 19.89
C VAL A 779 31.02 -15.53 19.64
N VAL A 780 30.63 -15.32 18.39
CA VAL A 780 29.75 -14.25 17.95
C VAL A 780 28.47 -14.89 17.40
N PRO A 781 27.32 -14.72 18.07
CA PRO A 781 26.04 -15.21 17.57
C PRO A 781 25.62 -14.51 16.28
N ARG A 782 25.04 -15.25 15.33
CA ARG A 782 24.53 -14.73 14.05
C ARG A 782 23.00 -14.64 14.01
#